data_AF-S7VT66-F1
#
_entry.id   AF-S7VT66-F1
#
_cell.length_a   1.000
_cell.length_b   1.000
_cell.length_c   1.000
_cell.angle_alpha   90.00
_cell.angle_beta   90.00
_cell.angle_gamma   90.00
#
_symmetry.space_group_name_H-M   'P 1'
#
loop_
_entity.id
_entity.type
_entity.pdbx_description
1 polymer ?
#
loop_
_entity_poly.entity_id
_entity_poly.type
_entity_poly.pdbx_seq_one_letter_code
_entity_poly.pdbx_strand_id
1 'polypeptide(L)'
;MNHPTSFSDKFELLEKDLSLLTKVSNSSKQSKKELKILIYKAAYIRHKLFCFVNRIDDDFNIDLSKESNLLDSSDLVMNLTELIKRIQVLRFDLGHRFLHQGNYEVLDYALPKNIHQENLKKSYVFYGERKLLYDCFKLIYSGNKAFESYIHLFHAYLLIKAQFRSELIQVNDKVGFGNFSKYQNRKEYFLQDNSLYHTAFMNLAVHDTKKHMNLKSFELRVAPKSDVYKLKNSISGYNEAVKKNAIQSEQKNRQKTSKYSLAKNGIFYIIHYIKKKDKQKCADLSSEILCRHHVSRKEIKDQSVAISKLRESYSDLSDLIRGIDAASSEFNASPEVFAQGFRYLKNHKLKGKYNHLRQKLEEPKIYATYHVGEDFYDITDGLRSIDECINFFNLKQGDRIGHALALGIDVKDYYQFKQGKLMLPKETILDNVVWLLAKIRKFGISIHRNEVNRLEKLFESLYYELYSHNFDDGNRIKNKHIHHTSFYDAWKLRGDDPYLYLEDLDSDVYKKINLTYWERCRINEEYPRNKNLRNQIDLKILYQQYHFNSKIKKKGKEIKQFEITHAYMELVEQVQHNMQHELKNRNIAIETNPTSNYLIGTFKRYAKHPITKFFNLGLEMDTDLIKKCPQLSVSINTDDQGIFSTSLENEYALMAIALEKEKDDKGNLKYNSAMIYEWLERVRLMGLGQSFKD
;
A
#
# COMPACT_ATOMS: atom_id res chain seq x y z
N MET A 1 21.18 14.78 -9.90
CA MET A 1 22.19 15.20 -10.90
C MET A 1 22.08 16.69 -11.21
N ASN A 2 20.88 17.27 -11.42
CA ASN A 2 20.70 18.73 -11.57
C ASN A 2 20.98 19.53 -10.28
N HIS A 3 20.79 18.87 -9.13
CA HIS A 3 21.05 19.39 -7.79
C HIS A 3 21.81 18.32 -6.99
N PRO A 4 23.11 18.11 -7.27
CA PRO A 4 23.83 16.94 -6.74
C PRO A 4 23.92 16.94 -5.21
N THR A 5 24.06 18.11 -4.57
CA THR A 5 24.24 18.22 -3.11
C THR A 5 22.95 18.34 -2.30
N SER A 6 21.82 18.72 -2.92
CA SER A 6 20.55 18.99 -2.23
C SER A 6 19.93 17.78 -1.51
N PHE A 7 20.47 16.58 -1.71
CA PHE A 7 19.98 15.33 -1.14
C PHE A 7 21.05 14.54 -0.39
N SER A 8 22.15 15.19 0.04
CA SER A 8 23.26 14.52 0.76
C SER A 8 22.77 13.64 1.91
N ASP A 9 21.95 14.19 2.82
CA ASP A 9 21.41 13.47 3.97
C ASP A 9 20.52 12.29 3.58
N LYS A 10 19.85 12.39 2.42
CA LYS A 10 18.99 11.33 1.89
C LYS A 10 19.79 10.15 1.35
N PHE A 11 20.97 10.40 0.78
CA PHE A 11 21.89 9.34 0.37
C PHE A 11 22.44 8.58 1.57
N GLU A 12 22.77 9.27 2.67
CA GLU A 12 23.22 8.61 3.91
C GLU A 12 22.13 7.74 4.54
N LEU A 13 20.88 8.21 4.54
CA LEU A 13 19.72 7.40 4.96
C LEU A 13 19.59 6.13 4.11
N LEU A 14 19.76 6.26 2.79
CA LEU A 14 19.63 5.13 1.86
C LEU A 14 20.78 4.11 2.03
N GLU A 15 22.01 4.55 2.27
CA GLU A 15 23.15 3.68 2.55
C GLU A 15 22.99 2.91 3.88
N LYS A 16 22.45 3.57 4.92
CA LYS A 16 22.09 2.89 6.19
C LYS A 16 21.06 1.79 5.96
N ASP A 17 20.00 2.08 5.19
CA ASP A 17 18.96 1.11 4.84
C ASP A 17 19.48 -0.07 4.01
N LEU A 18 20.54 0.14 3.21
CA LEU A 18 21.17 -0.89 2.38
C LEU A 18 22.03 -1.86 3.19
N SER A 19 22.83 -1.34 4.13
CA SER A 19 23.66 -2.17 5.02
C SER A 19 22.86 -3.21 5.81
N LEU A 20 21.58 -2.93 6.08
CA LEU A 20 20.64 -3.80 6.77
C LEU A 20 20.09 -4.94 5.90
N LEU A 21 20.25 -4.87 4.56
CA LEU A 21 19.68 -5.84 3.61
C LEU A 21 20.72 -6.83 3.04
N THR A 22 22.00 -6.48 3.04
CA THR A 22 23.10 -7.22 2.37
C THR A 22 23.93 -8.14 3.28
N LYS A 23 23.41 -8.62 4.41
CA LYS A 23 24.05 -9.71 5.16
C LYS A 23 23.86 -11.09 4.50
N VAL A 24 24.19 -11.22 3.21
CA VAL A 24 24.70 -12.46 2.56
C VAL A 24 25.56 -12.09 1.32
N SER A 25 26.43 -11.08 1.43
CA SER A 25 27.64 -11.07 0.60
C SER A 25 28.82 -11.38 1.53
N ASN A 26 29.39 -12.58 1.38
CA ASN A 26 30.70 -12.94 1.96
C ASN A 26 31.84 -12.15 1.28
N SER A 27 31.71 -10.83 1.21
CA SER A 27 32.81 -9.93 0.87
C SER A 27 33.15 -9.13 2.10
N SER A 28 34.15 -9.60 2.84
CA SER A 28 34.82 -8.94 3.96
C SER A 28 35.62 -7.68 3.54
N LYS A 29 35.09 -6.89 2.61
CA LYS A 29 35.64 -5.57 2.25
C LYS A 29 34.50 -4.56 2.34
N GLN A 30 34.69 -3.51 3.13
CA GLN A 30 33.88 -2.29 3.04
C GLN A 30 33.65 -1.96 1.56
N SER A 31 32.40 -1.67 1.19
CA SER A 31 32.08 -1.26 -0.19
C SER A 31 33.01 -0.11 -0.58
N LYS A 32 33.90 -0.33 -1.56
CA LYS A 32 34.79 0.71 -2.12
C LYS A 32 34.05 1.81 -2.89
N LYS A 33 32.71 1.76 -2.91
CA LYS A 33 31.83 2.65 -3.67
C LYS A 33 30.75 3.21 -2.75
N GLU A 34 30.76 4.52 -2.59
CA GLU A 34 29.74 5.31 -1.92
C GLU A 34 28.75 5.85 -2.96
N LEU A 35 27.45 5.71 -2.71
CA LEU A 35 26.42 6.08 -3.67
C LEU A 35 26.41 7.59 -3.93
N LYS A 36 26.62 8.37 -2.87
CA LYS A 36 26.76 9.83 -2.93
C LYS A 36 27.85 10.25 -3.93
N ILE A 37 29.02 9.63 -3.84
CA ILE A 37 30.16 9.92 -4.72
C ILE A 37 29.86 9.48 -6.17
N LEU A 38 29.21 8.33 -6.36
CA LEU A 38 28.79 7.90 -7.70
C LEU A 38 27.84 8.92 -8.34
N ILE A 39 26.88 9.48 -7.59
CA ILE A 39 25.98 10.53 -8.10
C ILE A 39 26.74 11.82 -8.45
N TYR A 40 27.78 12.19 -7.69
CA TYR A 40 28.63 13.34 -8.02
C TYR A 40 29.40 13.11 -9.31
N LYS A 41 30.01 11.94 -9.47
CA LYS A 41 30.67 11.54 -10.72
C LYS A 41 29.68 11.58 -11.90
N ALA A 42 28.48 11.05 -11.72
CA ALA A 42 27.46 11.09 -12.77
C ALA A 42 26.98 12.52 -13.10
N ALA A 43 26.90 13.43 -12.12
CA ALA A 43 26.57 14.83 -12.39
C ALA A 43 27.65 15.52 -13.23
N TYR A 44 28.93 15.29 -12.91
CA TYR A 44 30.07 15.78 -13.69
C TYR A 44 30.09 15.19 -15.11
N ILE A 45 29.96 13.86 -15.23
CA ILE A 45 29.93 13.20 -16.54
C ILE A 45 28.77 13.74 -17.40
N ARG A 46 27.57 13.88 -16.81
CA ARG A 46 26.42 14.45 -17.50
C ARG A 46 26.68 15.87 -18.00
N HIS A 47 27.35 16.69 -17.18
CA HIS A 47 27.76 18.04 -17.57
C HIS A 47 28.73 18.01 -18.76
N LYS A 48 29.81 17.23 -18.71
CA LYS A 48 30.78 17.10 -19.83
C LYS A 48 30.13 16.62 -21.12
N LEU A 49 29.27 15.60 -21.04
CA LEU A 49 28.54 15.08 -22.19
C LEU A 49 27.61 16.14 -22.78
N PHE A 50 26.91 16.90 -21.93
CA PHE A 50 26.02 17.96 -22.38
C PHE A 50 26.78 19.11 -23.05
N CYS A 51 27.90 19.56 -22.49
CA CYS A 51 28.75 20.60 -23.09
C CYS A 51 29.28 20.16 -24.46
N PHE A 52 29.76 18.91 -24.58
CA PHE A 52 30.22 18.36 -25.85
C PHE A 52 29.10 18.35 -26.90
N VAL A 53 27.94 17.79 -26.57
CA VAL A 53 26.81 17.67 -27.50
C VAL A 53 26.32 19.03 -27.98
N ASN A 54 26.35 20.05 -27.12
CA ASN A 54 25.90 21.41 -27.44
C ASN A 54 27.03 22.34 -27.91
N ARG A 55 28.26 21.83 -28.09
CA ARG A 55 29.44 22.60 -28.51
C ARG A 55 29.73 23.82 -27.62
N ILE A 56 29.56 23.63 -26.31
CA ILE A 56 29.89 24.62 -25.29
C ILE A 56 31.33 24.39 -24.89
N ASP A 57 32.15 25.43 -24.95
CA ASP A 57 33.53 25.35 -24.49
C ASP A 57 33.56 25.12 -22.97
N ASP A 58 34.28 24.09 -22.55
CA ASP A 58 34.33 23.67 -21.15
C ASP A 58 35.72 23.09 -20.83
N ASP A 59 36.53 23.95 -20.24
CA ASP A 59 37.89 23.70 -19.75
C ASP A 59 37.93 22.93 -18.42
N PHE A 60 36.80 22.77 -17.76
CA PHE A 60 36.71 22.16 -16.44
C PHE A 60 36.91 20.65 -16.50
N ASN A 61 37.98 20.17 -15.86
CA ASN A 61 38.30 18.76 -15.80
C ASN A 61 38.48 18.31 -14.35
N ILE A 62 37.86 17.18 -14.03
CA ILE A 62 37.99 16.47 -12.76
C ILE A 62 38.54 15.09 -13.07
N ASP A 63 39.53 14.64 -12.28
CA ASP A 63 40.05 13.29 -12.39
C ASP A 63 39.04 12.27 -11.85
N LEU A 64 38.54 11.42 -12.74
CA LEU A 64 37.61 10.33 -12.42
C LEU A 64 38.28 8.95 -12.34
N SER A 65 39.60 8.87 -12.55
CA SER A 65 40.34 7.59 -12.63
C SER A 65 40.34 6.81 -11.33
N LYS A 66 40.19 7.50 -10.20
CA LYS A 66 40.23 6.93 -8.85
C LYS A 66 38.90 6.30 -8.44
N GLU A 67 38.95 5.49 -7.38
CA GLU A 67 37.79 4.78 -6.83
C GLU A 67 36.69 5.74 -6.37
N SER A 68 35.47 5.21 -6.16
CA SER A 68 34.26 6.02 -5.92
C SER A 68 33.91 6.11 -4.45
N ASN A 69 34.89 6.47 -3.61
CA ASN A 69 34.72 6.72 -2.18
C ASN A 69 35.25 8.12 -1.81
N LEU A 70 34.89 8.62 -0.62
CA LEU A 70 35.26 9.96 -0.17
C LEU A 70 36.77 10.20 -0.15
N LEU A 71 37.57 9.20 0.25
CA LEU A 71 39.03 9.31 0.37
C LEU A 71 39.71 9.46 -1.00
N ASP A 72 39.27 8.66 -1.97
CA ASP A 72 39.87 8.59 -3.30
C ASP A 72 39.30 9.64 -4.28
N SER A 73 38.16 10.26 -3.95
CA SER A 73 37.48 11.28 -4.77
C SER A 73 37.65 12.72 -4.24
N SER A 74 38.77 13.02 -3.56
CA SER A 74 39.02 14.35 -2.99
C SER A 74 38.96 15.48 -4.02
N ASP A 75 39.52 15.28 -5.21
CA ASP A 75 39.49 16.24 -6.31
C ASP A 75 38.05 16.62 -6.72
N LEU A 76 37.18 15.62 -6.89
CA LEU A 76 35.76 15.82 -7.18
C LEU A 76 35.04 16.56 -6.05
N VAL A 77 35.34 16.22 -4.80
CA VAL A 77 34.68 16.83 -3.63
C VAL A 77 35.10 18.29 -3.47
N MET A 78 36.38 18.61 -3.67
CA MET A 78 36.89 19.98 -3.64
C MET A 78 36.29 20.84 -4.77
N ASN A 79 36.16 20.26 -5.97
CA ASN A 79 35.62 20.95 -7.15
C ASN A 79 34.08 20.89 -7.27
N LEU A 80 33.38 20.29 -6.30
CA LEU A 80 31.93 20.11 -6.37
C LEU A 80 31.16 21.44 -6.39
N THR A 81 31.64 22.43 -5.62
CA THR A 81 31.06 23.78 -5.59
C THR A 81 31.16 24.46 -6.96
N GLU A 82 32.28 24.29 -7.65
CA GLU A 82 32.49 24.83 -9.00
C GLU A 82 31.60 24.13 -10.02
N LEU A 83 31.52 22.80 -9.98
CA LEU A 83 30.58 22.04 -10.81
C LEU A 83 29.13 22.52 -10.62
N ILE A 84 28.70 22.79 -9.39
CA ILE A 84 27.35 23.29 -9.11
C ILE A 84 27.13 24.67 -9.72
N LYS A 85 28.10 25.58 -9.59
CA LYS A 85 28.03 26.91 -10.22
C LYS A 85 27.88 26.79 -11.73
N ARG A 86 28.70 25.96 -12.39
CA ARG A 86 28.61 25.72 -13.84
C ARG A 86 27.26 25.13 -14.25
N ILE A 87 26.74 24.16 -13.50
CA ILE A 87 25.38 23.61 -13.72
C ILE A 87 24.31 24.71 -13.56
N GLN A 88 24.44 25.59 -12.57
CA GLN A 88 23.50 26.70 -12.38
C GLN A 88 23.54 27.70 -13.55
N VAL A 89 24.73 28.03 -14.07
CA VAL A 89 24.90 28.86 -15.27
C VAL A 89 24.20 28.22 -16.47
N LEU A 90 24.44 26.93 -16.75
CA LEU A 90 23.75 26.23 -17.84
C LEU A 90 22.22 26.22 -17.67
N ARG A 91 21.72 26.07 -16.43
CA ARG A 91 20.27 26.15 -16.16
C ARG A 91 19.71 27.52 -16.49
N PHE A 92 20.43 28.60 -16.18
CA PHE A 92 20.00 29.97 -16.46
C PHE A 92 20.08 30.30 -17.97
N ASP A 93 21.17 29.89 -18.61
CA ASP A 93 21.48 30.26 -20.00
C ASP A 93 20.69 29.44 -21.02
N LEU A 94 20.54 28.13 -20.79
CA LEU A 94 19.99 27.20 -21.77
C LEU A 94 18.68 26.54 -21.32
N GLY A 95 18.46 26.47 -20.01
CA GLY A 95 17.31 25.81 -19.41
C GLY A 95 15.99 26.52 -19.70
N HIS A 96 14.96 25.72 -19.96
CA HIS A 96 13.60 26.18 -20.17
C HIS A 96 12.93 26.60 -18.85
N ARG A 97 12.30 27.77 -18.84
CA ARG A 97 11.63 28.33 -17.65
C ARG A 97 10.17 27.92 -17.56
N PHE A 98 9.78 27.52 -16.36
CA PHE A 98 8.41 27.19 -16.00
C PHE A 98 7.93 28.10 -14.86
N LEU A 99 6.75 28.68 -15.02
CA LEU A 99 6.06 29.39 -13.95
C LEU A 99 5.39 28.37 -13.02
N HIS A 100 5.74 28.44 -11.74
CA HIS A 100 5.21 27.62 -10.67
C HIS A 100 5.05 28.46 -9.41
N GLN A 101 3.85 28.45 -8.80
CA GLN A 101 3.52 29.24 -7.61
C GLN A 101 3.91 30.74 -7.69
N GLY A 102 3.89 31.32 -8.91
CA GLY A 102 4.24 32.72 -9.14
C GLY A 102 5.72 32.99 -9.43
N ASN A 103 6.59 31.98 -9.30
CA ASN A 103 8.03 32.08 -9.56
C ASN A 103 8.42 31.33 -10.84
N TYR A 104 9.41 31.85 -11.56
CA TYR A 104 10.00 31.14 -12.70
C TYR A 104 11.14 30.24 -12.22
N GLU A 105 11.02 28.96 -12.53
CA GLU A 105 11.98 27.92 -12.15
C GLU A 105 12.38 27.08 -13.38
N VAL A 106 13.58 26.49 -13.33
CA VAL A 106 14.12 25.64 -14.40
C VAL A 106 14.26 24.21 -13.89
N LEU A 107 13.60 23.24 -14.54
CA LEU A 107 13.68 21.83 -14.15
C LEU A 107 15.04 21.19 -14.45
N ASP A 108 15.58 21.44 -15.64
CA ASP A 108 16.79 20.79 -16.12
C ASP A 108 17.50 21.71 -17.11
N TYR A 109 18.83 21.78 -17.05
CA TYR A 109 19.61 22.50 -18.07
C TYR A 109 19.54 21.81 -19.43
N ALA A 110 19.26 20.50 -19.46
CA ALA A 110 19.10 19.75 -20.70
C ALA A 110 17.71 19.94 -21.36
N LEU A 111 16.80 20.69 -20.73
CA LEU A 111 15.54 21.13 -21.35
C LEU A 111 15.80 22.46 -22.07
N PRO A 112 15.90 22.48 -23.41
CA PRO A 112 16.34 23.68 -24.10
C PRO A 112 15.22 24.74 -24.18
N LYS A 113 15.60 26.02 -24.11
CA LYS A 113 14.68 27.18 -24.26
C LYS A 113 13.85 27.17 -25.56
N ASN A 114 14.28 26.47 -26.60
CA ASN A 114 13.59 26.34 -27.88
C ASN A 114 12.87 24.97 -28.04
N ILE A 115 12.57 24.29 -26.93
CA ILE A 115 11.84 23.02 -26.95
C ILE A 115 10.54 23.13 -27.76
N HIS A 116 10.28 22.15 -28.63
CA HIS A 116 9.08 22.13 -29.45
C HIS A 116 7.81 22.01 -28.59
N GLN A 117 6.74 22.72 -28.97
CA GLN A 117 5.50 22.79 -28.18
C GLN A 117 4.86 21.41 -27.92
N GLU A 118 5.04 20.44 -28.83
CA GLU A 118 4.53 19.08 -28.63
C GLU A 118 5.23 18.34 -27.48
N ASN A 119 6.52 18.60 -27.27
CA ASN A 119 7.29 18.01 -26.18
C ASN A 119 6.90 18.63 -24.83
N LEU A 120 6.39 19.88 -24.83
CA LEU A 120 5.77 20.54 -23.68
C LEU A 120 4.33 20.10 -23.39
N LYS A 121 3.72 19.25 -24.24
CA LYS A 121 2.37 18.69 -24.03
C LYS A 121 2.40 17.28 -23.43
N LYS A 122 3.57 16.68 -23.28
CA LYS A 122 3.80 15.29 -22.82
C LYS A 122 4.71 15.30 -21.58
N SER A 123 5.33 14.17 -21.25
CA SER A 123 6.32 13.97 -20.17
C SER A 123 7.60 14.83 -20.29
N TYR A 124 7.44 16.16 -20.25
CA TYR A 124 8.51 17.14 -20.45
C TYR A 124 9.60 17.01 -19.39
N VAL A 125 9.27 16.53 -18.18
CA VAL A 125 10.25 16.24 -17.11
C VAL A 125 11.34 15.28 -17.58
N PHE A 126 11.03 14.34 -18.47
CA PHE A 126 11.99 13.36 -18.98
C PHE A 126 12.68 13.78 -20.28
N TYR A 127 12.26 14.89 -20.90
CA TYR A 127 12.75 15.25 -22.24
C TYR A 127 14.25 15.53 -22.24
N GLY A 128 14.76 16.33 -21.29
CA GLY A 128 16.17 16.72 -21.28
C GLY A 128 17.11 15.51 -21.19
N GLU A 129 16.81 14.60 -20.27
CA GLU A 129 17.54 13.34 -20.14
C GLU A 129 17.44 12.47 -21.41
N ARG A 130 16.23 12.26 -21.95
CA ARG A 130 16.03 11.45 -23.17
C ARG A 130 16.77 12.04 -24.37
N LYS A 131 16.77 13.36 -24.51
CA LYS A 131 17.43 14.09 -25.59
C LYS A 131 18.95 13.94 -25.51
N LEU A 132 19.53 14.13 -24.32
CA LEU A 132 20.96 13.91 -24.11
C LEU A 132 21.37 12.48 -24.46
N LEU A 133 20.65 11.47 -23.97
CA LEU A 133 20.93 10.07 -24.30
C LEU A 133 20.85 9.82 -25.81
N TYR A 134 19.80 10.31 -26.47
CA TYR A 134 19.62 10.17 -27.92
C TYR A 134 20.77 10.79 -28.71
N ASP A 135 21.22 11.99 -28.35
CA ASP A 135 22.31 12.68 -29.05
C ASP A 135 23.65 11.96 -28.86
N CYS A 136 23.95 11.47 -27.66
CA CYS A 136 25.12 10.62 -27.43
C CYS A 136 25.08 9.34 -28.28
N PHE A 137 23.93 8.62 -28.29
CA PHE A 137 23.78 7.43 -29.13
C PHE A 137 23.93 7.76 -30.63
N LYS A 138 23.34 8.86 -31.10
CA LYS A 138 23.47 9.30 -32.48
C LYS A 138 24.92 9.53 -32.88
N LEU A 139 25.72 10.18 -32.01
CA LEU A 139 27.15 10.40 -32.25
C LEU A 139 27.92 9.08 -32.37
N ILE A 140 27.63 8.11 -31.48
CA ILE A 140 28.22 6.76 -31.52
C ILE A 140 27.89 6.07 -32.83
N TYR A 141 26.60 5.97 -33.19
CA TYR A 141 26.16 5.27 -34.40
C TYR A 141 26.58 5.99 -35.70
N SER A 142 26.89 7.29 -35.63
CA SER A 142 27.43 8.04 -36.77
C SER A 142 28.94 7.91 -36.96
N GLY A 143 29.66 7.23 -36.05
CA GLY A 143 31.12 7.08 -36.12
C GLY A 143 31.88 8.40 -35.90
N ASN A 144 31.38 9.28 -35.03
CA ASN A 144 32.02 10.57 -34.78
C ASN A 144 33.35 10.40 -34.02
N LYS A 145 34.48 10.62 -34.70
CA LYS A 145 35.83 10.48 -34.12
C LYS A 145 36.08 11.37 -32.90
N ALA A 146 35.51 12.57 -32.85
CA ALA A 146 35.71 13.49 -31.72
C ALA A 146 34.99 13.01 -30.44
N PHE A 147 33.97 12.15 -30.57
CA PHE A 147 33.24 11.61 -29.43
C PHE A 147 33.83 10.31 -28.88
N GLU A 148 34.79 9.68 -29.57
CA GLU A 148 35.37 8.38 -29.16
C GLU A 148 35.90 8.40 -27.73
N SER A 149 36.57 9.48 -27.32
CA SER A 149 37.07 9.68 -25.95
C SER A 149 35.97 9.78 -24.89
N TYR A 150 34.75 10.16 -25.28
CA TYR A 150 33.58 10.30 -24.40
C TYR A 150 32.72 9.04 -24.31
N ILE A 151 32.93 8.03 -25.17
CA ILE A 151 32.14 6.79 -25.16
C ILE A 151 32.24 6.08 -23.81
N HIS A 152 33.44 5.96 -23.25
CA HIS A 152 33.66 5.33 -21.95
C HIS A 152 33.00 6.13 -20.81
N LEU A 153 33.02 7.46 -20.88
CA LEU A 153 32.33 8.32 -19.93
C LEU A 153 30.81 8.12 -20.03
N PHE A 154 30.25 8.08 -21.24
CA PHE A 154 28.84 7.81 -21.46
C PHE A 154 28.41 6.44 -20.95
N HIS A 155 29.21 5.41 -21.20
CA HIS A 155 28.97 4.09 -20.66
C HIS A 155 28.99 4.09 -19.12
N ALA A 156 29.98 4.74 -18.50
CA ALA A 156 30.04 4.89 -17.04
C ALA A 156 28.81 5.62 -16.48
N TYR A 157 28.33 6.66 -17.16
CA TYR A 157 27.10 7.37 -16.81
C TYR A 157 25.87 6.44 -16.80
N LEU A 158 25.71 5.62 -17.84
CA LEU A 158 24.61 4.64 -17.93
C LEU A 158 24.68 3.60 -16.81
N LEU A 159 25.88 3.11 -16.49
CA LEU A 159 26.09 2.17 -15.38
C LEU A 159 25.73 2.79 -14.03
N ILE A 160 26.19 4.00 -13.75
CA ILE A 160 25.85 4.70 -12.49
C ILE A 160 24.34 4.94 -12.41
N LYS A 161 23.72 5.37 -13.52
CA LYS A 161 22.28 5.59 -13.59
C LYS A 161 21.48 4.30 -13.38
N ALA A 162 21.94 3.18 -13.93
CA ALA A 162 21.33 1.86 -13.72
C ALA A 162 21.49 1.39 -12.26
N GLN A 163 22.68 1.56 -11.67
CA GLN A 163 22.95 1.25 -10.28
C GLN A 163 22.08 2.08 -9.32
N PHE A 164 21.93 3.38 -9.57
CA PHE A 164 21.03 4.21 -8.77
C PHE A 164 19.57 3.77 -8.92
N ARG A 165 19.14 3.42 -10.14
CA ARG A 165 17.78 2.90 -10.38
C ARG A 165 17.51 1.60 -9.62
N SER A 166 18.49 0.70 -9.49
CA SER A 166 18.32 -0.54 -8.70
C SER A 166 18.16 -0.30 -7.21
N GLU A 167 18.51 0.89 -6.70
CA GLU A 167 18.25 1.25 -5.30
C GLU A 167 16.81 1.70 -5.03
N LEU A 168 16.13 2.16 -6.09
CA LEU A 168 14.76 2.68 -6.04
C LEU A 168 13.72 1.63 -6.47
N ILE A 169 14.14 0.54 -7.09
CA ILE A 169 13.27 -0.53 -7.59
C ILE A 169 13.71 -1.85 -6.96
N GLN A 170 12.75 -2.67 -6.57
CA GLN A 170 13.04 -3.99 -6.04
C GLN A 170 13.69 -4.87 -7.11
N VAL A 171 14.99 -5.14 -6.95
CA VAL A 171 15.80 -6.02 -7.83
C VAL A 171 16.19 -7.34 -7.17
N ASN A 172 15.87 -7.52 -5.89
CA ASN A 172 16.19 -8.72 -5.14
C ASN A 172 15.03 -9.73 -5.17
N ASP A 173 15.33 -11.00 -4.89
CA ASP A 173 14.35 -12.08 -4.87
C ASP A 173 13.54 -12.19 -3.56
N LYS A 174 13.75 -11.25 -2.62
CA LYS A 174 13.03 -11.25 -1.34
C LYS A 174 11.58 -10.84 -1.59
N VAL A 175 10.66 -11.61 -1.02
CA VAL A 175 9.21 -11.37 -1.09
C VAL A 175 8.69 -10.75 0.21
N GLY A 176 7.46 -10.24 0.16
CA GLY A 176 6.73 -9.72 1.33
C GLY A 176 6.64 -8.20 1.38
N PHE A 177 5.57 -7.72 2.00
CA PHE A 177 5.22 -6.30 2.09
C PHE A 177 6.35 -5.45 2.69
N GLY A 178 7.05 -5.96 3.71
CA GLY A 178 8.16 -5.25 4.34
C GLY A 178 9.35 -4.97 3.40
N ASN A 179 9.61 -5.82 2.41
CA ASN A 179 10.63 -5.56 1.39
C ASN A 179 10.10 -4.56 0.35
N PHE A 180 8.88 -4.78 -0.14
CA PHE A 180 8.20 -3.91 -1.10
C PHE A 180 8.09 -2.46 -0.62
N SER A 181 7.57 -2.25 0.60
CA SER A 181 7.37 -0.92 1.20
C SER A 181 8.69 -0.17 1.40
N LYS A 182 9.80 -0.87 1.68
CA LYS A 182 11.13 -0.21 1.77
C LYS A 182 11.53 0.43 0.45
N TYR A 183 11.37 -0.27 -0.67
CA TYR A 183 11.67 0.29 -1.99
C TYR A 183 10.70 1.41 -2.36
N GLN A 184 9.42 1.28 -2.00
CA GLN A 184 8.42 2.32 -2.22
C GLN A 184 8.79 3.63 -1.50
N ASN A 185 9.09 3.57 -0.19
CA ASN A 185 9.37 4.75 0.62
C ASN A 185 10.65 5.49 0.18
N ARG A 186 11.65 4.78 -0.37
CA ARG A 186 12.91 5.39 -0.86
C ARG A 186 12.68 6.37 -2.01
N LYS A 187 11.65 6.18 -2.81
CA LYS A 187 11.36 7.07 -3.95
C LYS A 187 10.88 8.44 -3.48
N GLU A 188 10.20 8.51 -2.34
CA GLU A 188 9.76 9.75 -1.71
C GLU A 188 10.93 10.59 -1.19
N TYR A 189 12.09 9.99 -0.90
CA TYR A 189 13.25 10.71 -0.35
C TYR A 189 13.73 11.86 -1.24
N PHE A 190 13.53 11.74 -2.56
CA PHE A 190 14.01 12.68 -3.58
C PHE A 190 12.91 13.60 -4.12
N LEU A 191 11.68 13.52 -3.59
CA LEU A 191 10.53 14.32 -3.99
C LEU A 191 10.08 15.18 -2.80
N GLN A 192 10.60 16.40 -2.71
CA GLN A 192 10.18 17.35 -1.68
C GLN A 192 8.76 17.87 -1.97
N ASP A 193 7.90 17.87 -0.95
CA ASP A 193 6.54 18.41 -1.03
C ASP A 193 6.55 19.85 -1.55
N ASN A 194 5.55 20.20 -2.35
CA ASN A 194 5.36 21.52 -2.98
C ASN A 194 6.50 21.98 -3.91
N SER A 195 7.51 21.15 -4.19
CA SER A 195 8.51 21.46 -5.20
C SER A 195 7.92 21.40 -6.62
N LEU A 196 8.60 22.07 -7.55
CA LEU A 196 8.29 21.96 -8.98
C LEU A 196 8.33 20.50 -9.46
N TYR A 197 9.28 19.70 -8.97
CA TYR A 197 9.37 18.27 -9.29
C TYR A 197 8.14 17.52 -8.80
N HIS A 198 7.76 17.66 -7.53
CA HIS A 198 6.58 17.01 -6.96
C HIS A 198 5.32 17.36 -7.77
N THR A 199 5.11 18.64 -8.07
CA THR A 199 3.96 19.09 -8.87
C THR A 199 4.01 18.55 -10.31
N ALA A 200 5.19 18.45 -10.90
CA ALA A 200 5.36 17.89 -12.23
C ALA A 200 5.05 16.38 -12.25
N PHE A 201 5.55 15.62 -11.27
CA PHE A 201 5.24 14.19 -11.13
C PHE A 201 3.75 13.94 -10.91
N MET A 202 3.08 14.73 -10.07
CA MET A 202 1.63 14.63 -9.87
C MET A 202 0.84 14.96 -11.14
N ASN A 203 1.24 15.99 -11.90
CA ASN A 203 0.63 16.28 -13.19
C ASN A 203 0.82 15.14 -14.19
N LEU A 204 2.00 14.53 -14.23
CA LEU A 204 2.27 13.39 -15.09
C LEU A 204 1.41 12.18 -14.70
N ALA A 205 1.38 11.84 -13.41
CA ALA A 205 0.62 10.72 -12.88
C ALA A 205 -0.89 10.78 -13.23
N VAL A 206 -1.45 11.98 -13.33
CA VAL A 206 -2.88 12.16 -13.65
C VAL A 206 -3.12 12.41 -15.14
N HIS A 207 -2.41 13.38 -15.76
CA HIS A 207 -2.72 13.81 -17.13
C HIS A 207 -2.11 12.90 -18.19
N ASP A 208 -0.86 12.46 -18.03
CA ASP A 208 -0.28 11.55 -19.02
C ASP A 208 -1.03 10.22 -18.97
N THR A 209 -1.29 9.69 -17.77
CA THR A 209 -2.13 8.51 -17.58
C THR A 209 -3.47 8.67 -18.30
N LYS A 210 -4.23 9.73 -18.05
CA LYS A 210 -5.56 9.89 -18.65
C LYS A 210 -5.55 10.18 -20.15
N LYS A 211 -4.48 10.77 -20.66
CA LYS A 211 -4.34 11.07 -22.10
C LYS A 211 -3.92 9.84 -22.89
N HIS A 212 -3.10 8.97 -22.29
CA HIS A 212 -2.60 7.75 -22.92
C HIS A 212 -3.52 6.56 -22.70
N MET A 213 -4.24 6.52 -21.58
CA MET A 213 -5.20 5.49 -21.25
C MET A 213 -6.62 6.08 -21.30
N ASN A 214 -7.55 5.39 -21.96
CA ASN A 214 -8.98 5.76 -22.01
C ASN A 214 -9.68 5.51 -20.66
N LEU A 215 -9.17 6.14 -19.59
CA LEU A 215 -9.67 5.96 -18.23
C LEU A 215 -10.99 6.67 -18.01
N LYS A 216 -12.00 5.91 -17.57
CA LYS A 216 -13.31 6.43 -17.16
C LYS A 216 -13.33 6.94 -15.72
N SER A 217 -12.41 6.48 -14.88
CA SER A 217 -12.37 6.81 -13.46
C SER A 217 -10.95 6.78 -12.93
N PHE A 218 -10.64 7.70 -12.01
CA PHE A 218 -9.31 7.80 -11.40
C PHE A 218 -9.43 8.07 -9.90
N GLU A 219 -8.90 7.16 -9.10
CA GLU A 219 -8.92 7.21 -7.65
C GLU A 219 -7.62 7.83 -7.13
N LEU A 220 -7.72 8.92 -6.37
CA LEU A 220 -6.58 9.52 -5.67
C LEU A 220 -6.65 9.20 -4.17
N ARG A 221 -5.60 8.61 -3.62
CA ARG A 221 -5.50 8.31 -2.19
C ARG A 221 -4.80 9.45 -1.47
N VAL A 222 -5.43 9.97 -0.42
CA VAL A 222 -4.89 11.07 0.40
C VAL A 222 -4.89 10.66 1.86
N ALA A 223 -3.76 10.88 2.53
CA ALA A 223 -3.65 10.60 3.96
C ALA A 223 -4.57 11.53 4.78
N PRO A 224 -5.31 11.01 5.77
CA PRO A 224 -6.18 11.81 6.62
C PRO A 224 -5.39 12.81 7.46
N LYS A 225 -6.06 13.89 7.88
CA LYS A 225 -5.56 14.85 8.87
C LYS A 225 -6.59 14.95 10.01
N SER A 226 -6.11 15.11 11.23
CA SER A 226 -6.95 15.21 12.44
C SER A 226 -7.72 16.53 12.56
N ASP A 227 -7.45 17.49 11.67
CA ASP A 227 -8.11 18.79 11.64
C ASP A 227 -8.71 19.06 10.25
N VAL A 228 -9.90 19.67 10.24
CA VAL A 228 -10.69 19.92 9.02
C VAL A 228 -9.99 20.90 8.10
N TYR A 229 -9.40 21.97 8.64
CA TYR A 229 -8.70 22.98 7.83
C TYR A 229 -7.43 22.38 7.22
N LYS A 230 -6.67 21.61 8.00
CA LYS A 230 -5.50 20.89 7.49
C LYS A 230 -5.88 19.89 6.38
N LEU A 231 -6.96 19.14 6.55
CA LEU A 231 -7.45 18.20 5.54
C LEU A 231 -7.89 18.93 4.26
N LYS A 232 -8.69 20.00 4.41
CA LYS A 232 -9.15 20.85 3.31
C LYS A 232 -7.96 21.45 2.54
N ASN A 233 -6.98 21.99 3.24
CA ASN A 233 -5.79 22.58 2.62
C ASN A 233 -4.95 21.53 1.89
N SER A 234 -4.79 20.34 2.46
CA SER A 234 -4.09 19.23 1.81
C SER A 234 -4.75 18.84 0.49
N ILE A 235 -6.08 18.60 0.49
CA ILE A 235 -6.82 18.22 -0.72
C ILE A 235 -6.83 19.38 -1.74
N SER A 236 -6.95 20.63 -1.27
CA SER A 236 -6.86 21.80 -2.15
C SER A 236 -5.49 21.91 -2.81
N GLY A 237 -4.41 21.64 -2.06
CA GLY A 237 -3.05 21.61 -2.60
C GLY A 237 -2.88 20.58 -3.71
N TYR A 238 -3.41 19.37 -3.53
CA TYR A 238 -3.44 18.35 -4.59
C TYR A 238 -4.27 18.80 -5.79
N ASN A 239 -5.44 19.40 -5.56
CA ASN A 239 -6.27 19.94 -6.64
C ASN A 239 -5.53 20.99 -7.46
N GLU A 240 -4.83 21.93 -6.80
CA GLU A 240 -4.00 22.93 -7.46
C GLU A 240 -2.86 22.26 -8.24
N ALA A 241 -2.15 21.30 -7.63
CA ALA A 241 -1.05 20.59 -8.27
C ALA A 241 -1.49 19.81 -9.51
N VAL A 242 -2.71 19.26 -9.51
CA VAL A 242 -3.29 18.49 -10.63
C VAL A 242 -3.91 19.39 -11.71
N LYS A 243 -4.03 20.70 -11.51
CA LYS A 243 -4.53 21.57 -12.59
C LYS A 243 -3.54 21.56 -13.76
N LYS A 244 -4.06 21.48 -14.99
CA LYS A 244 -3.26 21.51 -16.23
C LYS A 244 -2.31 22.70 -16.34
N ASN A 245 -2.59 23.78 -15.63
CA ASN A 245 -1.85 25.03 -15.63
C ASN A 245 -1.09 25.28 -14.31
N ALA A 246 -0.93 24.26 -13.46
CA ALA A 246 -0.13 24.32 -12.23
C ALA A 246 1.36 24.59 -12.53
N ILE A 247 1.81 24.15 -13.71
CA ILE A 247 3.12 24.44 -14.28
C ILE A 247 2.90 24.99 -15.69
N GLN A 248 3.36 26.21 -15.93
CA GLN A 248 3.20 26.87 -17.24
C GLN A 248 4.55 27.14 -17.86
N SER A 249 4.73 26.69 -19.10
CA SER A 249 5.89 27.04 -19.90
C SER A 249 5.83 28.51 -20.28
N GLU A 250 6.95 29.23 -20.19
CA GLU A 250 7.07 30.62 -20.65
C GLU A 250 6.69 30.79 -22.14
N GLN A 251 6.99 29.80 -22.98
CA GLN A 251 6.61 29.81 -24.40
C GLN A 251 5.09 29.74 -24.67
N LYS A 252 4.26 29.35 -23.68
CA LYS A 252 2.81 29.23 -23.89
C LYS A 252 2.14 30.52 -23.39
N ASN A 253 1.48 31.25 -24.31
CA ASN A 253 0.59 32.33 -23.93
C ASN A 253 -0.41 31.85 -22.87
N ARG A 254 -0.69 32.69 -21.85
CA ARG A 254 -1.69 32.41 -20.81
C ARG A 254 -3.00 31.99 -21.47
N GLN A 255 -3.25 30.68 -21.54
CA GLN A 255 -4.52 30.19 -22.05
C GLN A 255 -5.62 30.63 -21.08
N LYS A 256 -6.73 31.15 -21.63
CA LYS A 256 -7.93 31.46 -20.84
C LYS A 256 -8.31 30.21 -20.03
N THR A 257 -8.53 30.43 -18.75
CA THR A 257 -8.86 29.43 -17.73
C THR A 257 -10.13 28.67 -18.10
N SER A 258 -10.00 27.51 -18.75
CA SER A 258 -11.09 26.54 -18.70
C SER A 258 -11.19 26.05 -17.25
N LYS A 259 -12.36 26.15 -16.62
CA LYS A 259 -12.61 25.63 -15.27
C LYS A 259 -12.37 24.10 -15.30
N TYR A 260 -11.17 23.66 -14.93
CA TYR A 260 -10.83 22.23 -14.85
C TYR A 260 -11.55 21.64 -13.63
N SER A 261 -12.64 20.92 -13.89
CA SER A 261 -13.38 20.21 -12.85
C SER A 261 -12.86 18.77 -12.76
N LEU A 262 -12.34 18.41 -11.60
CA LEU A 262 -11.90 17.04 -11.29
C LEU A 262 -13.06 16.04 -11.41
N ALA A 263 -14.24 16.42 -10.92
CA ALA A 263 -15.46 15.61 -10.98
C ALA A 263 -15.87 15.29 -12.44
N LYS A 264 -15.88 16.29 -13.33
CA LYS A 264 -16.15 16.08 -14.77
C LYS A 264 -15.11 15.17 -15.43
N ASN A 265 -13.92 15.07 -14.83
CA ASN A 265 -12.85 14.22 -15.28
C ASN A 265 -12.85 12.83 -14.62
N GLY A 266 -13.87 12.48 -13.83
CA GLY A 266 -13.96 11.18 -13.17
C GLY A 266 -12.89 10.96 -12.10
N ILE A 267 -12.29 12.04 -11.58
CA ILE A 267 -11.29 12.00 -10.52
C ILE A 267 -12.00 12.19 -9.18
N PHE A 268 -11.71 11.32 -8.22
CA PHE A 268 -12.23 11.41 -6.86
C PHE A 268 -11.17 10.98 -5.83
N TYR A 269 -11.44 11.30 -4.56
CA TYR A 269 -10.56 11.01 -3.45
C TYR A 269 -11.06 9.87 -2.57
N ILE A 270 -10.10 9.08 -2.12
CA ILE A 270 -10.24 8.13 -1.02
C ILE A 270 -9.32 8.55 0.10
N ILE A 271 -9.86 8.61 1.31
CA ILE A 271 -9.08 8.93 2.50
C ILE A 271 -8.42 7.65 3.02
N HIS A 272 -7.08 7.63 2.98
CA HIS A 272 -6.28 6.44 3.18
C HIS A 272 -5.59 6.45 4.55
N TYR A 273 -6.17 5.75 5.53
CA TYR A 273 -5.59 5.55 6.85
C TYR A 273 -4.30 4.71 6.79
N ILE A 274 -3.33 5.06 7.62
CA ILE A 274 -2.03 4.39 7.67
C ILE A 274 -1.99 3.50 8.92
N LYS A 275 -1.70 2.20 8.75
CA LYS A 275 -1.51 1.25 9.87
C LYS A 275 -0.21 1.53 10.62
N LYS A 276 -0.32 1.92 11.89
CA LYS A 276 0.82 2.31 12.76
C LYS A 276 0.99 1.34 13.92
N LYS A 277 2.24 1.00 14.23
CA LYS A 277 2.60 0.18 15.39
C LYS A 277 2.08 0.81 16.66
N ASP A 278 1.65 -0.03 17.59
CA ASP A 278 1.31 0.43 18.93
C ASP A 278 2.54 1.03 19.61
N LYS A 279 2.45 2.30 20.01
CA LYS A 279 3.53 3.03 20.69
C LYS A 279 3.57 2.72 22.18
N GLN A 280 2.55 2.07 22.71
CA GLN A 280 2.48 1.75 24.13
C GLN A 280 3.52 0.68 24.51
N LYS A 281 4.32 0.98 25.54
CA LYS A 281 5.21 -0.01 26.16
C LYS A 281 4.39 -0.86 27.12
N CYS A 282 4.58 -2.18 27.07
CA CYS A 282 3.83 -3.14 27.90
C CYS A 282 4.20 -3.11 29.39
N ALA A 283 5.23 -2.35 29.79
CA ALA A 283 5.69 -2.28 31.18
C ALA A 283 5.18 -1.02 31.93
N ASP A 284 4.48 -0.12 31.23
CA ASP A 284 4.01 1.13 31.83
C ASP A 284 2.67 0.89 32.54
N LEU A 285 2.44 1.50 33.70
CA LEU A 285 1.14 1.50 34.41
C LEU A 285 -0.02 1.95 33.50
N SER A 286 0.30 2.79 32.50
CA SER A 286 -0.65 3.22 31.47
C SER A 286 -1.23 2.05 30.65
N SER A 287 -0.57 0.89 30.59
CA SER A 287 -1.01 -0.29 29.86
C SER A 287 -2.21 -1.01 30.48
N GLU A 288 -2.51 -0.71 31.75
CA GLU A 288 -3.67 -1.22 32.49
C GLU A 288 -4.93 -0.36 32.31
N ILE A 289 -4.76 0.90 31.88
CA ILE A 289 -5.86 1.84 31.68
C ILE A 289 -6.10 2.11 30.18
N LEU A 290 -5.05 2.07 29.37
CA LEU A 290 -5.14 2.30 27.94
C LEU A 290 -5.23 0.98 27.18
N CYS A 291 -6.21 0.92 26.28
CA CYS A 291 -6.38 -0.22 25.41
C CYS A 291 -5.26 -0.31 24.36
N ARG A 292 -5.15 -1.48 23.72
CA ARG A 292 -4.28 -1.68 22.56
C ARG A 292 -4.52 -0.62 21.49
N HIS A 293 -3.42 -0.06 20.98
CA HIS A 293 -3.40 0.98 19.97
C HIS A 293 -4.21 2.24 20.36
N HIS A 294 -4.30 2.58 21.66
CA HIS A 294 -5.03 3.76 22.13
C HIS A 294 -4.72 5.03 21.32
N VAL A 295 -3.43 5.30 21.07
CA VAL A 295 -2.99 6.48 20.31
C VAL A 295 -3.54 6.45 18.89
N SER A 296 -3.47 5.31 18.20
CA SER A 296 -4.01 5.15 16.85
C SER A 296 -5.54 5.26 16.85
N ARG A 297 -6.25 4.66 17.81
CA ARG A 297 -7.71 4.75 17.94
C ARG A 297 -8.17 6.19 18.14
N LYS A 298 -7.44 6.98 18.97
CA LYS A 298 -7.69 8.42 19.14
C LYS A 298 -7.43 9.21 17.86
N GLU A 299 -6.32 8.94 17.18
CA GLU A 299 -6.00 9.58 15.90
C GLU A 299 -7.07 9.30 14.83
N ILE A 300 -7.51 8.04 14.71
CA ILE A 300 -8.58 7.61 13.79
C ILE A 300 -9.88 8.31 14.13
N LYS A 301 -10.23 8.45 15.42
CA LYS A 301 -11.41 9.23 15.85
C LYS A 301 -11.33 10.66 15.34
N ASP A 302 -10.24 11.37 15.63
CA ASP A 302 -10.08 12.77 15.26
C ASP A 302 -10.10 12.96 13.74
N GLN A 303 -9.44 12.07 13.00
CA GLN A 303 -9.46 12.02 11.54
C GLN A 303 -10.86 11.75 10.98
N SER A 304 -11.60 10.78 11.52
CA SER A 304 -12.97 10.45 11.09
C SER A 304 -13.93 11.61 11.33
N VAL A 305 -13.80 12.27 12.48
CA VAL A 305 -14.57 13.49 12.79
C VAL A 305 -14.20 14.63 11.84
N ALA A 306 -12.92 14.78 11.48
CA ALA A 306 -12.51 15.79 10.51
C ALA A 306 -13.07 15.53 9.10
N ILE A 307 -13.07 14.27 8.65
CA ILE A 307 -13.62 13.86 7.35
C ILE A 307 -15.13 14.13 7.31
N SER A 308 -15.89 13.70 8.32
CA SER A 308 -17.34 13.95 8.38
C SER A 308 -17.66 15.44 8.36
N LYS A 309 -16.97 16.27 9.15
CA LYS A 309 -17.13 17.73 9.14
C LYS A 309 -16.82 18.36 7.77
N LEU A 310 -15.78 17.89 7.08
CA LEU A 310 -15.48 18.36 5.72
C LEU A 310 -16.59 17.97 4.74
N ARG A 311 -17.12 16.76 4.86
CA ARG A 311 -18.23 16.28 4.01
C ARG A 311 -19.56 16.97 4.31
N GLU A 312 -19.79 17.41 5.54
CA GLU A 312 -20.95 18.22 5.91
C GLU A 312 -20.81 19.69 5.47
N SER A 313 -19.60 20.14 5.11
CA SER A 313 -19.36 21.53 4.67
C SER A 313 -19.99 21.82 3.30
N TYR A 314 -20.04 23.10 2.92
CA TYR A 314 -20.48 23.58 1.59
C TYR A 314 -19.34 23.54 0.54
N SER A 315 -18.20 22.94 0.86
CA SER A 315 -17.07 22.90 -0.06
C SER A 315 -17.32 21.92 -1.20
N ASP A 316 -16.98 22.31 -2.43
CA ASP A 316 -16.95 21.44 -3.62
C ASP A 316 -16.09 20.17 -3.41
N LEU A 317 -15.18 20.18 -2.43
CA LEU A 317 -14.34 19.04 -2.08
C LEU A 317 -15.14 17.89 -1.43
N SER A 318 -16.29 18.21 -0.81
CA SER A 318 -17.12 17.22 -0.12
C SER A 318 -17.61 16.12 -1.06
N ASP A 319 -18.00 16.48 -2.29
CA ASP A 319 -18.48 15.57 -3.33
C ASP A 319 -17.36 14.76 -4.00
N LEU A 320 -16.11 15.20 -3.84
CA LEU A 320 -14.95 14.48 -4.34
C LEU A 320 -14.54 13.32 -3.42
N ILE A 321 -14.91 13.34 -2.13
CA ILE A 321 -14.56 12.28 -1.19
C ILE A 321 -15.63 11.18 -1.25
N ARG A 322 -15.28 10.05 -1.88
CA ARG A 322 -16.23 8.95 -2.15
C ARG A 322 -15.93 7.66 -1.38
N GLY A 323 -14.74 7.56 -0.80
CA GLY A 323 -14.35 6.36 -0.10
C GLY A 323 -13.35 6.59 1.02
N ILE A 324 -13.19 5.55 1.82
CA ILE A 324 -12.14 5.41 2.82
C ILE A 324 -11.35 4.13 2.55
N ASP A 325 -10.09 4.14 2.92
CA ASP A 325 -9.19 3.00 2.81
C ASP A 325 -8.25 2.92 4.01
N ALA A 326 -7.70 1.76 4.28
CA ALA A 326 -6.55 1.63 5.16
C ALA A 326 -5.56 0.59 4.63
N ALA A 327 -4.29 0.98 4.51
CA ALA A 327 -3.20 0.08 4.15
C ALA A 327 -1.93 0.39 4.95
N SER A 328 -0.81 -0.20 4.53
CA SER A 328 0.42 -0.45 5.30
C SER A 328 0.38 -1.80 6.01
N SER A 329 1.50 -2.15 6.66
CA SER A 329 1.75 -3.48 7.24
C SER A 329 0.67 -3.86 8.26
N GLU A 330 0.08 -5.04 8.07
CA GLU A 330 -0.95 -5.60 8.95
C GLU A 330 -0.38 -5.99 10.31
N PHE A 331 0.92 -6.29 10.40
CA PHE A 331 1.62 -6.51 11.68
C PHE A 331 1.61 -5.29 12.61
N ASN A 332 1.37 -4.10 12.05
CA ASN A 332 1.36 -2.87 12.83
C ASN A 332 0.02 -2.64 13.53
N ALA A 333 -1.10 -2.96 12.89
CA ALA A 333 -2.44 -2.74 13.43
C ALA A 333 -3.48 -3.65 12.75
N SER A 334 -4.22 -4.41 13.57
CA SER A 334 -5.31 -5.27 13.15
C SER A 334 -6.58 -4.48 12.76
N PRO A 335 -7.51 -5.10 12.01
CA PRO A 335 -8.78 -4.48 11.65
C PRO A 335 -9.55 -3.87 12.83
N GLU A 336 -9.57 -4.52 14.00
CA GLU A 336 -10.27 -4.03 15.21
C GLU A 336 -9.94 -2.56 15.60
N VAL A 337 -8.74 -2.07 15.27
CA VAL A 337 -8.29 -0.70 15.60
C VAL A 337 -9.08 0.34 14.80
N PHE A 338 -9.48 0.00 13.58
CA PHE A 338 -10.16 0.91 12.64
C PHE A 338 -11.68 0.78 12.69
N ALA A 339 -12.20 -0.22 13.40
CA ALA A 339 -13.58 -0.68 13.23
C ALA A 339 -14.63 0.39 13.52
N GLN A 340 -14.49 1.11 14.64
CA GLN A 340 -15.38 2.21 14.98
C GLN A 340 -15.32 3.35 13.95
N GLY A 341 -14.13 3.68 13.43
CA GLY A 341 -13.94 4.74 12.44
C GLY A 341 -14.60 4.42 11.10
N PHE A 342 -14.42 3.19 10.62
CA PHE A 342 -15.06 2.71 9.40
C PHE A 342 -16.58 2.70 9.52
N ARG A 343 -17.13 2.13 10.60
CA ARG A 343 -18.58 2.13 10.84
C ARG A 343 -19.12 3.55 10.99
N TYR A 344 -18.40 4.43 11.69
CA TYR A 344 -18.77 5.83 11.83
C TYR A 344 -18.93 6.52 10.48
N LEU A 345 -17.92 6.44 9.60
CA LEU A 345 -17.95 7.12 8.30
C LEU A 345 -18.95 6.49 7.33
N LYS A 346 -19.07 5.17 7.30
CA LYS A 346 -20.02 4.47 6.43
C LYS A 346 -21.48 4.72 6.80
N ASN A 347 -21.78 4.85 8.09
CA ASN A 347 -23.13 5.09 8.58
C ASN A 347 -23.46 6.58 8.75
N HIS A 348 -22.47 7.47 8.62
CA HIS A 348 -22.65 8.90 8.81
C HIS A 348 -23.62 9.48 7.78
N LYS A 349 -24.83 9.81 8.25
CA LYS A 349 -25.81 10.58 7.50
C LYS A 349 -25.51 12.06 7.63
N LEU A 350 -25.57 12.77 6.52
CA LEU A 350 -25.35 14.21 6.50
C LEU A 350 -26.51 14.90 7.22
N LYS A 351 -26.22 15.66 8.28
CA LYS A 351 -27.27 16.33 9.10
C LYS A 351 -28.13 17.34 8.33
N GLY A 352 -27.73 17.70 7.12
CA GLY A 352 -28.48 18.60 6.26
C GLY A 352 -28.52 20.07 6.71
N LYS A 353 -27.74 20.46 7.72
CA LYS A 353 -27.72 21.84 8.25
C LYS A 353 -27.45 22.90 7.16
N TYR A 354 -26.65 22.56 6.15
CA TYR A 354 -26.32 23.43 5.02
C TYR A 354 -26.97 23.00 3.70
N ASN A 355 -27.99 22.15 3.74
CA ASN A 355 -28.67 21.65 2.54
C ASN A 355 -29.26 22.77 1.69
N HIS A 356 -29.74 23.86 2.31
CA HIS A 356 -30.24 25.05 1.62
C HIS A 356 -29.17 25.79 0.81
N LEU A 357 -27.88 25.53 1.06
CA LEU A 357 -26.75 26.10 0.31
C LEU A 357 -26.22 25.16 -0.78
N ARG A 358 -26.76 23.93 -0.90
CA ARG A 358 -26.30 22.92 -1.86
C ARG A 358 -27.16 22.95 -3.12
N GLN A 359 -26.52 22.79 -4.27
CA GLN A 359 -27.21 22.69 -5.56
C GLN A 359 -27.94 21.35 -5.77
N LYS A 360 -27.54 20.28 -5.05
CA LYS A 360 -28.13 18.94 -5.12
C LYS A 360 -28.24 18.32 -3.72
N LEU A 361 -29.38 17.71 -3.43
CA LEU A 361 -29.67 17.00 -2.17
C LEU A 361 -29.46 15.50 -2.36
N GLU A 362 -28.24 15.09 -2.68
CA GLU A 362 -27.84 13.69 -2.63
C GLU A 362 -27.01 13.46 -1.36
N GLU A 363 -27.22 12.34 -0.69
CA GLU A 363 -26.34 11.86 0.37
C GLU A 363 -25.29 10.93 -0.27
N PRO A 364 -24.13 11.44 -0.74
CA PRO A 364 -23.12 10.57 -1.33
C PRO A 364 -22.75 9.49 -0.31
N LYS A 365 -22.92 8.22 -0.67
CA LYS A 365 -22.45 7.11 0.17
C LYS A 365 -20.93 7.12 0.20
N ILE A 366 -20.37 6.81 1.37
CA ILE A 366 -18.96 6.44 1.48
C ILE A 366 -18.87 4.92 1.38
N TYR A 367 -18.06 4.46 0.44
CA TYR A 367 -17.66 3.06 0.36
C TYR A 367 -16.30 2.85 1.02
N ALA A 368 -16.03 1.63 1.44
CA ALA A 368 -14.78 1.27 2.10
C ALA A 368 -13.94 0.34 1.22
N THR A 369 -12.66 0.62 1.16
CA THR A 369 -11.63 -0.36 0.83
C THR A 369 -10.85 -0.68 2.10
N TYR A 370 -10.33 -1.89 2.23
CA TYR A 370 -9.34 -2.17 3.27
C TYR A 370 -8.34 -3.18 2.72
N HIS A 371 -7.04 -2.85 2.77
CA HIS A 371 -5.98 -3.74 2.30
C HIS A 371 -5.69 -4.75 3.41
N VAL A 372 -5.95 -6.03 3.15
CA VAL A 372 -5.84 -7.10 4.15
C VAL A 372 -5.59 -8.45 3.51
N GLY A 373 -4.87 -9.30 4.22
CA GLY A 373 -4.40 -10.58 3.69
C GLY A 373 -3.28 -10.42 2.67
N GLU A 374 -2.51 -9.33 2.70
CA GLU A 374 -1.28 -9.12 1.90
C GLU A 374 0.00 -9.31 2.74
N ASP A 375 -0.06 -9.07 4.05
CA ASP A 375 1.08 -9.14 4.97
C ASP A 375 0.69 -9.95 6.21
N PHE A 376 1.09 -11.22 6.30
CA PHE A 376 0.63 -12.13 7.34
C PHE A 376 1.70 -13.16 7.72
N TYR A 377 1.63 -13.68 8.96
CA TYR A 377 2.54 -14.72 9.44
C TYR A 377 2.19 -16.10 8.88
N ASP A 378 0.90 -16.36 8.76
CA ASP A 378 0.29 -17.63 8.35
C ASP A 378 -0.95 -17.32 7.50
N ILE A 379 -1.32 -18.21 6.56
CA ILE A 379 -2.55 -18.04 5.76
C ILE A 379 -3.76 -17.87 6.67
N THR A 380 -3.84 -18.65 7.76
CA THR A 380 -4.90 -18.52 8.76
C THR A 380 -4.98 -17.13 9.39
N ASP A 381 -3.84 -16.46 9.59
CA ASP A 381 -3.77 -15.09 10.11
C ASP A 381 -4.36 -14.07 9.11
N GLY A 382 -3.98 -14.21 7.83
CA GLY A 382 -4.51 -13.38 6.76
C GLY A 382 -6.01 -13.60 6.54
N LEU A 383 -6.48 -14.85 6.56
CA LEU A 383 -7.90 -15.20 6.48
C LEU A 383 -8.68 -14.67 7.68
N ARG A 384 -8.16 -14.82 8.90
CA ARG A 384 -8.76 -14.26 10.10
C ARG A 384 -8.90 -12.74 9.98
N SER A 385 -7.86 -12.06 9.51
CA SER A 385 -7.87 -10.60 9.33
C SER A 385 -8.88 -10.15 8.26
N ILE A 386 -9.05 -10.92 7.18
CA ILE A 386 -10.12 -10.70 6.19
C ILE A 386 -11.50 -10.85 6.85
N ASP A 387 -11.70 -11.89 7.65
CA ASP A 387 -12.97 -12.12 8.36
C ASP A 387 -13.27 -11.03 9.40
N GLU A 388 -12.26 -10.55 10.13
CA GLU A 388 -12.36 -9.39 11.03
C GLU A 388 -12.77 -8.14 10.25
N CYS A 389 -12.13 -7.86 9.11
CA CYS A 389 -12.47 -6.72 8.27
C CYS A 389 -13.95 -6.75 7.84
N ILE A 390 -14.40 -7.89 7.32
CA ILE A 390 -15.78 -8.06 6.85
C ILE A 390 -16.79 -7.84 7.97
N ASN A 391 -16.58 -8.46 9.13
CA ASN A 391 -17.55 -8.45 10.22
C ASN A 391 -17.43 -7.22 11.13
N PHE A 392 -16.23 -6.67 11.36
CA PHE A 392 -16.04 -5.52 12.24
C PHE A 392 -16.34 -4.19 11.54
N PHE A 393 -16.12 -4.09 10.23
CA PHE A 393 -16.45 -2.88 9.45
C PHE A 393 -17.83 -2.91 8.82
N ASN A 394 -18.53 -4.04 8.96
CA ASN A 394 -19.79 -4.33 8.29
C ASN A 394 -19.64 -4.10 6.78
N LEU A 395 -18.62 -4.71 6.17
CA LEU A 395 -18.41 -4.62 4.73
C LEU A 395 -19.58 -5.30 4.00
N LYS A 396 -20.05 -4.64 2.95
CA LYS A 396 -21.24 -5.01 2.18
C LYS A 396 -20.98 -4.80 0.70
N GLN A 397 -22.00 -5.07 -0.10
CA GLN A 397 -21.98 -4.82 -1.53
C GLN A 397 -21.49 -3.40 -1.86
N GLY A 398 -20.52 -3.32 -2.77
CA GLY A 398 -19.87 -2.07 -3.17
C GLY A 398 -18.60 -1.74 -2.40
N ASP A 399 -18.34 -2.38 -1.25
CA ASP A 399 -17.05 -2.29 -0.57
C ASP A 399 -16.00 -3.24 -1.20
N ARG A 400 -14.73 -2.94 -0.96
CA ARG A 400 -13.58 -3.66 -1.54
C ARG A 400 -12.62 -4.20 -0.47
N ILE A 401 -12.00 -5.32 -0.76
CA ILE A 401 -10.80 -5.80 -0.07
C ILE A 401 -9.61 -5.64 -1.02
N GLY A 402 -8.57 -4.94 -0.59
CA GLY A 402 -7.33 -4.79 -1.36
C GLY A 402 -6.44 -6.02 -1.23
N HIS A 403 -5.88 -6.47 -2.36
CA HIS A 403 -5.00 -7.63 -2.55
C HIS A 403 -5.62 -9.00 -2.24
N ALA A 404 -6.08 -9.22 -1.01
CA ALA A 404 -6.63 -10.48 -0.51
C ALA A 404 -5.75 -11.72 -0.83
N LEU A 405 -4.41 -11.60 -0.82
CA LEU A 405 -3.53 -12.69 -1.23
C LEU A 405 -3.78 -13.97 -0.41
N ALA A 406 -3.92 -13.86 0.91
CA ALA A 406 -4.23 -14.98 1.82
C ALA A 406 -5.48 -15.77 1.40
N LEU A 407 -6.44 -15.13 0.72
CA LEU A 407 -7.68 -15.77 0.28
C LEU A 407 -7.50 -16.66 -0.95
N GLY A 408 -6.46 -16.44 -1.78
CA GLY A 408 -6.35 -17.13 -3.06
C GLY A 408 -4.97 -17.60 -3.46
N ILE A 409 -3.92 -17.37 -2.65
CA ILE A 409 -2.66 -18.08 -2.86
C ILE A 409 -2.84 -19.58 -2.64
N ASP A 410 -2.05 -20.37 -3.34
CA ASP A 410 -2.04 -21.81 -3.18
C ASP A 410 -1.48 -22.21 -1.81
N VAL A 411 -2.30 -22.89 -1.01
CA VAL A 411 -1.99 -23.25 0.38
C VAL A 411 -0.79 -24.19 0.46
N LYS A 412 -0.74 -25.17 -0.44
CA LYS A 412 0.33 -26.18 -0.47
C LYS A 412 1.66 -25.55 -0.88
N ASP A 413 1.67 -24.79 -1.97
CA ASP A 413 2.86 -24.07 -2.44
C ASP A 413 3.40 -23.12 -1.35
N TYR A 414 2.52 -22.41 -0.64
CA TYR A 414 2.91 -21.46 0.41
C TYR A 414 3.62 -22.16 1.57
N TYR A 415 3.04 -23.21 2.14
CA TYR A 415 3.63 -23.90 3.28
C TYR A 415 4.89 -24.68 2.89
N GLN A 416 4.97 -25.20 1.66
CA GLN A 416 6.18 -25.80 1.13
C GLN A 416 7.30 -24.76 0.98
N PHE A 417 6.99 -23.56 0.46
CA PHE A 417 7.93 -22.45 0.38
C PHE A 417 8.47 -22.03 1.76
N LYS A 418 7.64 -22.13 2.81
CA LYS A 418 8.00 -21.86 4.21
C LYS A 418 8.60 -23.07 4.94
N GLN A 419 8.82 -24.20 4.27
CA GLN A 419 9.34 -25.44 4.84
C GLN A 419 8.55 -25.95 6.07
N GLY A 420 7.25 -25.64 6.13
CA GLY A 420 6.34 -26.11 7.18
C GLY A 420 6.61 -25.58 8.61
N LYS A 421 7.50 -24.59 8.78
CA LYS A 421 7.83 -24.01 10.09
C LYS A 421 7.64 -22.50 10.07
N LEU A 422 6.75 -22.01 10.95
CA LEU A 422 6.43 -20.59 11.05
C LEU A 422 6.87 -20.02 12.40
N MET A 423 7.30 -18.77 12.41
CA MET A 423 7.65 -18.01 13.61
C MET A 423 6.68 -16.86 13.79
N LEU A 424 5.85 -16.93 14.83
CA LEU A 424 4.81 -15.94 15.08
C LEU A 424 4.56 -15.71 16.58
N PRO A 425 3.97 -14.57 16.96
CA PRO A 425 3.62 -14.30 18.35
C PRO A 425 2.65 -15.36 18.90
N LYS A 426 2.83 -15.76 20.16
CA LYS A 426 1.96 -16.75 20.83
C LYS A 426 0.48 -16.37 20.79
N GLU A 427 0.18 -15.08 20.94
CA GLU A 427 -1.19 -14.57 20.87
C GLU A 427 -1.80 -14.73 19.46
N THR A 428 -1.00 -14.53 18.40
CA THR A 428 -1.43 -14.78 17.03
C THR A 428 -1.73 -16.26 16.79
N ILE A 429 -0.91 -17.17 17.34
CA ILE A 429 -1.20 -18.62 17.26
C ILE A 429 -2.53 -18.93 17.95
N LEU A 430 -2.72 -18.42 19.18
CA LEU A 430 -3.94 -18.64 19.95
C LEU A 430 -5.19 -18.18 19.17
N ASP A 431 -5.17 -16.94 18.65
CA ASP A 431 -6.28 -16.37 17.90
C ASP A 431 -6.54 -17.14 16.60
N ASN A 432 -5.49 -17.51 15.86
CA ASN A 432 -5.61 -18.28 14.61
C ASN A 432 -6.21 -19.67 14.85
N VAL A 433 -5.75 -20.36 15.89
CA VAL A 433 -6.24 -21.71 16.26
C VAL A 433 -7.72 -21.64 16.61
N VAL A 434 -8.12 -20.71 17.49
CA VAL A 434 -9.51 -20.58 17.91
C VAL A 434 -10.41 -20.19 16.74
N TRP A 435 -9.96 -19.25 15.92
CA TRP A 435 -10.69 -18.84 14.72
C TRP A 435 -10.84 -19.99 13.73
N LEU A 436 -9.78 -20.77 13.48
CA LEU A 436 -9.80 -21.90 12.56
C LEU A 436 -10.76 -22.99 13.04
N LEU A 437 -10.70 -23.38 14.32
CA LEU A 437 -11.65 -24.33 14.92
C LEU A 437 -13.10 -23.86 14.76
N ALA A 438 -13.36 -22.56 14.99
CA ALA A 438 -14.69 -22.00 14.82
C ALA A 438 -15.16 -22.04 13.35
N LYS A 439 -14.27 -21.78 12.38
CA LYS A 439 -14.58 -21.86 10.94
C LYS A 439 -14.80 -23.28 10.46
N ILE A 440 -14.00 -24.24 10.91
CA ILE A 440 -14.19 -25.67 10.65
C ILE A 440 -15.60 -26.09 11.08
N ARG A 441 -16.01 -25.71 12.30
CA ARG A 441 -17.36 -25.98 12.81
C ARG A 441 -18.44 -25.25 12.02
N LYS A 442 -18.25 -23.96 11.69
CA LYS A 442 -19.22 -23.15 10.94
C LYS A 442 -19.49 -23.73 9.55
N PHE A 443 -18.46 -24.22 8.87
CA PHE A 443 -18.56 -24.77 7.52
C PHE A 443 -18.86 -26.28 7.49
N GLY A 444 -18.93 -26.94 8.65
CA GLY A 444 -19.21 -28.38 8.71
C GLY A 444 -18.08 -29.25 8.15
N ILE A 445 -16.83 -28.80 8.24
CA ILE A 445 -15.67 -29.53 7.72
C ILE A 445 -15.36 -30.71 8.66
N SER A 446 -15.49 -31.94 8.14
CA SER A 446 -15.41 -33.18 8.94
C SER A 446 -14.13 -34.00 8.71
N ILE A 447 -13.10 -33.43 8.09
CA ILE A 447 -11.81 -34.10 7.83
C ILE A 447 -10.83 -33.90 9.00
N HIS A 448 -9.80 -34.75 9.07
CA HIS A 448 -8.65 -34.60 9.99
C HIS A 448 -9.00 -34.37 11.47
N ARG A 449 -9.92 -35.15 12.03
CA ARG A 449 -10.35 -35.01 13.45
C ARG A 449 -9.19 -35.06 14.46
N ASN A 450 -8.13 -35.83 14.18
CA ASN A 450 -6.95 -35.88 15.04
C ASN A 450 -6.19 -34.54 15.07
N GLU A 451 -6.14 -33.84 13.94
CA GLU A 451 -5.54 -32.51 13.84
C GLU A 451 -6.41 -31.48 14.57
N VAL A 452 -7.73 -31.57 14.46
CA VAL A 452 -8.67 -30.73 15.24
C VAL A 452 -8.42 -30.92 16.74
N ASN A 453 -8.35 -32.15 17.23
CA ASN A 453 -8.04 -32.44 18.64
C ASN A 453 -6.65 -31.91 19.06
N ARG A 454 -5.65 -31.95 18.16
CA ARG A 454 -4.31 -31.38 18.40
C ARG A 454 -4.39 -29.86 18.58
N LEU A 455 -5.18 -29.19 17.74
CA LEU A 455 -5.41 -27.75 17.80
C LEU A 455 -6.17 -27.34 19.07
N GLU A 456 -7.16 -28.12 19.51
CA GLU A 456 -7.86 -27.91 20.78
C GLU A 456 -6.90 -27.99 21.99
N LYS A 457 -6.05 -29.03 22.04
CA LYS A 457 -5.01 -29.15 23.08
C LYS A 457 -3.99 -28.01 23.03
N LEU A 458 -3.63 -27.56 21.82
CA LEU A 458 -2.74 -26.41 21.64
C LEU A 458 -3.37 -25.13 22.18
N PHE A 459 -4.68 -24.93 21.95
CA PHE A 459 -5.43 -23.84 22.55
C PHE A 459 -5.37 -23.90 24.08
N GLU A 460 -5.66 -25.05 24.69
CA GLU A 460 -5.64 -25.20 26.17
C GLU A 460 -4.26 -24.85 26.76
N SER A 461 -3.19 -25.35 26.13
CA SER A 461 -1.82 -25.06 26.54
C SER A 461 -1.47 -23.57 26.43
N LEU A 462 -1.78 -22.94 25.28
CA LEU A 462 -1.50 -21.52 25.07
C LEU A 462 -2.38 -20.62 25.93
N TYR A 463 -3.65 -20.98 26.13
CA TYR A 463 -4.57 -20.25 26.98
C TYR A 463 -4.09 -20.27 28.44
N TYR A 464 -3.63 -21.42 28.93
CA TYR A 464 -3.05 -21.50 30.27
C TYR A 464 -1.80 -20.61 30.41
N GLU A 465 -0.88 -20.71 29.45
CA GLU A 465 0.37 -19.95 29.43
C GLU A 465 0.14 -18.43 29.34
N LEU A 466 -0.81 -18.00 28.52
CA LEU A 466 -1.07 -16.59 28.23
C LEU A 466 -2.05 -15.96 29.22
N TYR A 467 -3.14 -16.64 29.57
CA TYR A 467 -4.23 -16.10 30.37
C TYR A 467 -4.25 -16.66 31.80
N SER A 468 -4.50 -17.95 32.00
CA SER A 468 -4.71 -18.52 33.35
C SER A 468 -3.57 -18.23 34.33
N HIS A 469 -2.32 -18.33 33.87
CA HIS A 469 -1.15 -18.06 34.70
C HIS A 469 -0.92 -16.55 34.97
N ASN A 470 -1.44 -15.67 34.11
CA ASN A 470 -1.19 -14.23 34.17
C ASN A 470 -2.39 -13.42 34.70
N PHE A 471 -3.51 -14.06 35.01
CA PHE A 471 -4.60 -13.43 35.73
C PHE A 471 -4.22 -13.10 37.17
N ASP A 472 -4.70 -11.96 37.65
CA ASP A 472 -4.55 -11.58 39.05
C ASP A 472 -5.40 -12.49 39.95
N ASP A 473 -4.98 -12.70 41.20
CA ASP A 473 -5.55 -13.71 42.11
C ASP A 473 -7.05 -13.52 42.41
N GLY A 474 -7.57 -12.30 42.26
CA GLY A 474 -9.00 -11.99 42.43
C GLY A 474 -9.85 -12.11 41.15
N ASN A 475 -9.29 -12.52 40.02
CA ASN A 475 -10.04 -12.56 38.76
C ASN A 475 -11.06 -13.72 38.74
N ARG A 476 -12.34 -13.40 38.49
CA ARG A 476 -13.48 -14.34 38.52
C ARG A 476 -13.34 -15.55 37.60
N ILE A 477 -12.51 -15.48 36.55
CA ILE A 477 -12.32 -16.57 35.59
C ILE A 477 -10.97 -17.29 35.72
N LYS A 478 -10.12 -16.93 36.70
CA LYS A 478 -8.76 -17.49 36.82
C LYS A 478 -8.72 -19.01 36.90
N ASN A 479 -9.59 -19.58 37.73
CA ASN A 479 -9.70 -21.03 37.96
C ASN A 479 -10.83 -21.69 37.15
N LYS A 480 -11.50 -20.95 36.27
CA LYS A 480 -12.54 -21.51 35.41
C LYS A 480 -11.92 -22.13 34.17
N HIS A 481 -12.43 -23.28 33.76
CA HIS A 481 -12.12 -23.84 32.46
C HIS A 481 -12.85 -23.06 31.37
N ILE A 482 -12.08 -22.39 30.50
CA ILE A 482 -12.61 -21.64 29.35
C ILE A 482 -12.41 -22.47 28.10
N HIS A 483 -13.53 -22.87 27.48
CA HIS A 483 -13.52 -23.60 26.22
C HIS A 483 -13.20 -22.67 25.03
N HIS A 484 -12.59 -23.20 23.97
CA HIS A 484 -12.20 -22.43 22.78
C HIS A 484 -13.37 -21.69 22.13
N THR A 485 -14.59 -22.24 22.22
CA THR A 485 -15.81 -21.57 21.71
C THR A 485 -16.14 -20.29 22.48
N SER A 486 -15.97 -20.29 23.81
CA SER A 486 -16.20 -19.10 24.64
C SER A 486 -15.12 -18.05 24.36
N PHE A 487 -13.87 -18.47 24.17
CA PHE A 487 -12.81 -17.56 23.73
C PHE A 487 -13.13 -16.94 22.36
N TYR A 488 -13.62 -17.75 21.41
CA TYR A 488 -14.07 -17.24 20.12
C TYR A 488 -15.23 -16.25 20.27
N ASP A 489 -16.20 -16.52 21.15
CA ASP A 489 -17.31 -15.60 21.42
C ASP A 489 -16.83 -14.25 21.98
N ALA A 490 -15.83 -14.25 22.88
CA ALA A 490 -15.18 -13.03 23.36
C ALA A 490 -14.42 -12.30 22.23
N TRP A 491 -13.74 -13.05 21.35
CA TRP A 491 -13.06 -12.49 20.18
C TRP A 491 -14.03 -11.72 19.26
N LYS A 492 -15.29 -12.15 19.13
CA LYS A 492 -16.28 -11.43 18.30
C LYS A 492 -16.57 -10.02 18.80
N LEU A 493 -16.33 -9.75 20.09
CA LEU A 493 -16.52 -8.44 20.71
C LEU A 493 -15.42 -7.44 20.36
N ARG A 494 -14.30 -7.88 19.74
CA ARG A 494 -13.18 -7.01 19.35
C ARG A 494 -13.53 -5.92 18.33
N GLY A 495 -14.68 -6.03 17.67
CA GLY A 495 -15.23 -4.96 16.85
C GLY A 495 -15.78 -3.78 17.66
N ASP A 496 -16.01 -3.91 18.97
CA ASP A 496 -16.53 -2.86 19.84
C ASP A 496 -15.43 -1.90 20.33
N ASP A 497 -15.82 -0.81 20.99
CA ASP A 497 -14.91 0.06 21.73
C ASP A 497 -14.43 -0.64 23.02
N PRO A 498 -13.11 -0.87 23.19
CA PRO A 498 -12.56 -1.52 24.39
C PRO A 498 -12.96 -0.84 25.70
N TYR A 499 -13.14 0.48 25.70
CA TYR A 499 -13.49 1.25 26.90
C TYR A 499 -14.91 0.98 27.41
N LEU A 500 -15.74 0.26 26.65
CA LEU A 500 -17.01 -0.25 27.17
C LEU A 500 -16.81 -1.29 28.27
N TYR A 501 -15.63 -1.93 28.35
CA TYR A 501 -15.36 -3.08 29.19
C TYR A 501 -14.22 -2.83 30.20
N LEU A 502 -13.85 -1.57 30.47
CA LEU A 502 -12.75 -1.25 31.38
C LEU A 502 -13.15 -1.35 32.87
N GLU A 503 -14.27 -0.72 33.26
CA GLU A 503 -14.66 -0.54 34.66
C GLU A 503 -15.76 -1.54 35.09
N ASP A 504 -17.03 -1.16 34.92
CA ASP A 504 -18.17 -1.95 35.36
C ASP A 504 -18.55 -3.04 34.35
N LEU A 505 -18.07 -4.26 34.60
CA LEU A 505 -18.38 -5.44 33.79
C LEU A 505 -19.77 -6.03 34.09
N ASP A 506 -20.37 -5.72 35.23
CA ASP A 506 -21.71 -6.21 35.59
C ASP A 506 -22.80 -5.36 34.91
N SER A 507 -22.50 -4.10 34.59
CA SER A 507 -23.40 -3.24 33.81
C SER A 507 -23.67 -3.75 32.39
N ASP A 508 -24.90 -3.49 31.92
CA ASP A 508 -25.27 -3.67 30.53
C ASP A 508 -24.61 -2.57 29.67
N VAL A 509 -23.79 -3.00 28.70
CA VAL A 509 -23.06 -2.10 27.81
C VAL A 509 -23.97 -1.20 26.97
N TYR A 510 -25.22 -1.62 26.72
CA TYR A 510 -26.22 -0.83 26.00
C TYR A 510 -26.82 0.31 26.83
N LYS A 511 -26.68 0.28 28.17
CA LYS A 511 -27.17 1.37 29.05
C LYS A 511 -26.23 2.57 29.09
N LYS A 512 -25.01 2.46 28.55
CA LYS A 512 -24.04 3.57 28.53
C LYS A 512 -24.54 4.68 27.60
N ILE A 513 -24.59 5.90 28.14
CA ILE A 513 -25.11 7.08 27.42
C ILE A 513 -24.17 7.45 26.28
N ASN A 514 -24.74 7.62 25.08
CA ASN A 514 -24.03 8.09 23.88
C ASN A 514 -24.39 9.56 23.62
N LEU A 515 -23.46 10.47 23.91
CA LEU A 515 -23.60 11.93 23.71
C LEU A 515 -23.28 12.34 22.27
N THR A 516 -22.36 11.64 21.62
CA THR A 516 -21.89 11.95 20.27
C THR A 516 -22.26 10.88 19.25
N TYR A 517 -22.28 11.25 17.96
CA TYR A 517 -22.48 10.26 16.89
C TYR A 517 -21.34 9.22 16.83
N TRP A 518 -20.12 9.60 17.23
CA TRP A 518 -19.00 8.67 17.40
C TRP A 518 -19.30 7.59 18.44
N GLU A 519 -19.87 8.00 19.58
CA GLU A 519 -20.21 7.10 20.67
C GLU A 519 -21.31 6.10 20.29
N ARG A 520 -22.25 6.50 19.42
CA ARG A 520 -23.25 5.57 18.86
C ARG A 520 -22.65 4.43 18.04
N CYS A 521 -21.40 4.57 17.58
CA CYS A 521 -20.68 3.54 16.82
C CYS A 521 -19.75 2.66 17.69
N ARG A 522 -19.76 2.85 19.02
CA ARG A 522 -18.94 2.07 19.97
C ARG A 522 -19.29 0.59 19.96
N ILE A 523 -20.56 0.26 19.79
CA ILE A 523 -21.04 -1.12 19.67
C ILE A 523 -21.21 -1.45 18.18
N ASN A 524 -20.77 -2.63 17.76
CA ASN A 524 -21.15 -3.17 16.47
C ASN A 524 -22.53 -3.85 16.56
N GLU A 525 -23.57 -3.17 16.08
CA GLU A 525 -24.94 -3.66 16.12
C GLU A 525 -25.22 -4.84 15.18
N GLU A 526 -24.40 -5.04 14.14
CA GLU A 526 -24.58 -6.11 13.15
C GLU A 526 -23.81 -7.40 13.53
N TYR A 527 -22.73 -7.27 14.30
CA TYR A 527 -21.88 -8.38 14.68
C TYR A 527 -21.38 -8.29 16.14
N PRO A 528 -21.42 -9.38 16.91
CA PRO A 528 -22.03 -10.67 16.58
C PRO A 528 -23.57 -10.58 16.51
N ARG A 529 -24.19 -11.47 15.71
CA ARG A 529 -25.66 -11.55 15.58
C ARG A 529 -26.37 -11.83 16.92
N ASN A 530 -25.74 -12.64 17.77
CA ASN A 530 -26.25 -12.89 19.13
C ASN A 530 -25.80 -11.76 20.06
N LYS A 531 -26.70 -10.80 20.30
CA LYS A 531 -26.44 -9.64 21.17
C LYS A 531 -26.19 -10.03 22.63
N ASN A 532 -26.71 -11.19 23.09
CA ASN A 532 -26.57 -11.63 24.48
C ASN A 532 -25.13 -11.97 24.86
N LEU A 533 -24.23 -12.20 23.88
CA LEU A 533 -22.80 -12.40 24.15
C LEU A 533 -22.20 -11.21 24.91
N ARG A 534 -22.67 -9.99 24.64
CA ARG A 534 -22.21 -8.77 25.32
C ARG A 534 -22.62 -8.68 26.78
N ASN A 535 -23.57 -9.51 27.24
CA ASN A 535 -24.02 -9.55 28.63
C ASN A 535 -23.33 -10.65 29.45
N GLN A 536 -22.61 -11.56 28.79
CA GLN A 536 -21.91 -12.65 29.48
C GLN A 536 -20.64 -12.15 30.14
N ILE A 537 -20.59 -12.24 31.47
CA ILE A 537 -19.48 -11.72 32.28
C ILE A 537 -18.13 -12.32 31.91
N ASP A 538 -18.07 -13.64 31.66
CA ASP A 538 -16.83 -14.33 31.33
C ASP A 538 -16.23 -13.80 30.01
N LEU A 539 -17.07 -13.48 29.01
CA LEU A 539 -16.64 -12.92 27.72
C LEU A 539 -16.13 -11.48 27.88
N LYS A 540 -16.82 -10.67 28.70
CA LYS A 540 -16.39 -9.31 29.02
C LYS A 540 -15.01 -9.31 29.69
N ILE A 541 -14.78 -10.24 30.62
CA ILE A 541 -13.48 -10.37 31.30
C ILE A 541 -12.40 -10.76 30.29
N LEU A 542 -12.62 -11.77 29.43
CA LEU A 542 -11.64 -12.13 28.40
C LEU A 542 -11.28 -10.95 27.50
N TYR A 543 -12.27 -10.18 27.07
CA TYR A 543 -12.07 -9.00 26.23
C TYR A 543 -11.33 -7.86 26.96
N GLN A 544 -11.68 -7.60 28.23
CA GLN A 544 -10.96 -6.65 29.08
C GLN A 544 -9.49 -7.07 29.24
N GLN A 545 -9.24 -8.34 29.53
CA GLN A 545 -7.90 -8.88 29.78
C GLN A 545 -7.03 -8.83 28.52
N TYR A 546 -7.61 -9.11 27.35
CA TYR A 546 -6.94 -8.88 26.06
C TYR A 546 -6.44 -7.43 25.90
N HIS A 547 -7.28 -6.44 26.21
CA HIS A 547 -6.97 -5.03 25.96
C HIS A 547 -6.15 -4.33 27.05
N PHE A 548 -6.26 -4.75 28.30
CA PHE A 548 -5.78 -4.00 29.46
C PHE A 548 -4.79 -4.77 30.33
N ASN A 549 -4.65 -6.10 30.23
CA ASN A 549 -3.68 -6.82 31.05
C ASN A 549 -2.25 -6.72 30.46
N SER A 550 -1.35 -6.06 31.19
CA SER A 550 0.05 -5.84 30.81
C SER A 550 0.86 -7.15 30.67
N LYS A 551 0.64 -8.11 31.57
CA LYS A 551 1.30 -9.43 31.58
C LYS A 551 0.90 -10.23 30.34
N ILE A 552 -0.40 -10.27 30.02
CA ILE A 552 -0.93 -10.96 28.83
C ILE A 552 -0.39 -10.35 27.55
N LYS A 553 -0.38 -9.01 27.42
CA LYS A 553 0.21 -8.30 26.27
C LYS A 553 1.69 -8.67 26.07
N LYS A 554 2.46 -8.71 27.16
CA LYS A 554 3.90 -9.03 27.11
C LYS A 554 4.13 -10.47 26.68
N LYS A 555 3.41 -11.42 27.30
CA LYS A 555 3.49 -12.85 26.99
C LYS A 555 3.00 -13.17 25.58
N GLY A 556 1.95 -12.49 25.12
CA GLY A 556 1.40 -12.64 23.78
C GLY A 556 2.38 -12.28 22.66
N LYS A 557 3.29 -11.32 22.91
CA LYS A 557 4.33 -10.88 21.97
C LYS A 557 5.53 -11.82 21.88
N GLU A 558 5.68 -12.78 22.80
CA GLU A 558 6.76 -13.77 22.73
C GLU A 558 6.57 -14.64 21.47
N ILE A 559 7.65 -14.86 20.73
CA ILE A 559 7.62 -15.65 19.49
C ILE A 559 7.68 -17.14 19.82
N LYS A 560 6.88 -17.92 19.11
CA LYS A 560 6.87 -19.39 19.18
C LYS A 560 6.96 -19.97 17.77
N GLN A 561 7.71 -21.06 17.63
CA GLN A 561 7.71 -21.88 16.42
C GLN A 561 6.40 -22.67 16.36
N PHE A 562 5.71 -22.58 15.22
CA PHE A 562 4.51 -23.35 14.92
C PHE A 562 4.77 -24.28 13.73
N GLU A 563 4.52 -25.57 13.92
CA GLU A 563 4.76 -26.59 12.90
C GLU A 563 3.46 -26.92 12.16
N ILE A 564 3.58 -26.96 10.83
CA ILE A 564 2.49 -27.19 9.90
C ILE A 564 2.47 -28.66 9.51
N THR A 565 1.39 -29.36 9.87
CA THR A 565 1.14 -30.74 9.45
C THR A 565 0.42 -30.75 8.11
N HIS A 566 0.48 -31.87 7.38
CA HIS A 566 -0.30 -32.02 6.15
C HIS A 566 -1.81 -31.86 6.38
N ALA A 567 -2.32 -32.43 7.47
CA ALA A 567 -3.70 -32.29 7.89
C ALA A 567 -4.10 -30.82 8.15
N TYR A 568 -3.21 -30.02 8.75
CA TYR A 568 -3.45 -28.59 8.95
C TYR A 568 -3.60 -27.85 7.62
N MET A 569 -2.73 -28.15 6.64
CA MET A 569 -2.79 -27.53 5.32
C MET A 569 -4.13 -27.80 4.62
N GLU A 570 -4.63 -29.03 4.66
CA GLU A 570 -5.92 -29.38 4.04
C GLU A 570 -7.11 -28.73 4.77
N LEU A 571 -7.06 -28.61 6.10
CA LEU A 571 -8.07 -27.87 6.86
C LEU A 571 -8.11 -26.38 6.47
N VAL A 572 -6.93 -25.74 6.35
CA VAL A 572 -6.82 -24.34 5.93
C VAL A 572 -7.31 -24.16 4.49
N GLU A 573 -6.99 -25.08 3.57
CA GLU A 573 -7.46 -25.06 2.19
C GLU A 573 -8.99 -25.12 2.10
N GLN A 574 -9.64 -26.01 2.88
CA GLN A 574 -11.10 -26.09 2.93
C GLN A 574 -11.74 -24.82 3.52
N VAL A 575 -11.15 -24.24 4.57
CA VAL A 575 -11.64 -22.99 5.15
C VAL A 575 -11.46 -21.81 4.19
N GLN A 576 -10.31 -21.72 3.50
CA GLN A 576 -10.04 -20.71 2.47
C GLN A 576 -11.08 -20.77 1.35
N HIS A 577 -11.35 -21.97 0.82
CA HIS A 577 -12.36 -22.17 -0.23
C HIS A 577 -13.76 -21.74 0.22
N ASN A 578 -14.21 -22.17 1.40
CA ASN A 578 -15.52 -21.78 1.93
C ASN A 578 -15.63 -20.26 2.17
N MET A 579 -14.55 -19.62 2.61
CA MET A 579 -14.52 -18.16 2.80
C MET A 579 -14.67 -17.40 1.48
N GLN A 580 -14.09 -17.88 0.37
CA GLN A 580 -14.28 -17.26 -0.93
C GLN A 580 -15.77 -17.22 -1.31
N HIS A 581 -16.52 -18.29 -1.05
CA HIS A 581 -17.97 -18.31 -1.26
C HIS A 581 -18.72 -17.39 -0.29
N GLU A 582 -18.25 -17.23 0.96
CA GLU A 582 -18.83 -16.26 1.90
C GLU A 582 -18.69 -14.81 1.40
N LEU A 583 -17.51 -14.42 0.86
CA LEU A 583 -17.30 -13.10 0.27
C LEU A 583 -18.21 -12.89 -0.96
N LYS A 584 -18.31 -13.90 -1.82
CA LYS A 584 -19.17 -13.85 -3.01
C LYS A 584 -20.64 -13.63 -2.62
N ASN A 585 -21.14 -14.35 -1.63
CA ASN A 585 -22.53 -14.19 -1.17
C ASN A 585 -22.81 -12.82 -0.55
N ARG A 586 -21.78 -12.10 -0.08
CA ARG A 586 -21.88 -10.73 0.42
C ARG A 586 -21.67 -9.66 -0.67
N ASN A 587 -21.34 -10.08 -1.90
CA ASN A 587 -20.99 -9.20 -3.03
C ASN A 587 -19.87 -8.20 -2.69
N ILE A 588 -18.89 -8.61 -1.88
CA ILE A 588 -17.70 -7.81 -1.57
C ILE A 588 -16.69 -8.02 -2.69
N ALA A 589 -16.19 -6.92 -3.24
CA ALA A 589 -15.25 -6.96 -4.35
C ALA A 589 -13.81 -7.13 -3.87
N ILE A 590 -12.95 -7.67 -4.74
CA ILE A 590 -11.51 -7.78 -4.50
C ILE A 590 -10.76 -6.93 -5.52
N GLU A 591 -9.97 -5.99 -5.02
CA GLU A 591 -9.01 -5.23 -5.79
C GLU A 591 -7.69 -5.97 -5.85
N THR A 592 -7.15 -6.21 -7.05
CA THR A 592 -5.86 -6.88 -7.22
C THR A 592 -4.91 -6.04 -8.07
N ASN A 593 -3.63 -6.05 -7.70
CA ASN A 593 -2.58 -5.27 -8.36
C ASN A 593 -1.47 -6.25 -8.78
N PRO A 594 -1.49 -6.80 -10.00
CA PRO A 594 -0.64 -7.92 -10.41
C PRO A 594 0.85 -7.74 -10.09
N THR A 595 1.45 -6.60 -10.42
CA THR A 595 2.87 -6.33 -10.16
C THR A 595 3.21 -6.36 -8.67
N SER A 596 2.48 -5.64 -7.82
CA SER A 596 2.77 -5.62 -6.37
C SER A 596 2.38 -6.94 -5.71
N ASN A 597 1.29 -7.58 -6.13
CA ASN A 597 0.92 -8.92 -5.70
C ASN A 597 2.03 -9.94 -5.96
N TYR A 598 2.73 -9.83 -7.10
CA TYR A 598 3.89 -10.67 -7.40
C TYR A 598 5.09 -10.37 -6.49
N LEU A 599 5.36 -9.09 -6.18
CA LEU A 599 6.48 -8.69 -5.33
C LEU A 599 6.24 -8.99 -3.83
N ILE A 600 4.97 -8.93 -3.40
CA ILE A 600 4.54 -9.17 -2.02
C ILE A 600 4.30 -10.67 -1.79
N GLY A 601 3.62 -11.33 -2.72
CA GLY A 601 3.23 -12.74 -2.63
C GLY A 601 4.40 -13.71 -2.75
N THR A 602 4.13 -14.98 -2.43
CA THR A 602 5.13 -16.07 -2.51
C THR A 602 5.19 -16.73 -3.88
N PHE A 603 4.21 -16.49 -4.75
CA PHE A 603 4.17 -17.08 -6.09
C PHE A 603 5.21 -16.44 -7.02
N LYS A 604 5.81 -17.26 -7.89
CA LYS A 604 6.93 -16.86 -8.78
C LYS A 604 6.55 -16.70 -10.24
N ARG A 605 5.25 -16.78 -10.56
CA ARG A 605 4.72 -16.60 -11.93
C ARG A 605 3.39 -15.87 -11.86
N TYR A 606 3.18 -14.89 -12.73
CA TYR A 606 1.89 -14.18 -12.85
C TYR A 606 0.70 -15.10 -13.19
N ALA A 607 0.94 -16.24 -13.86
CA ALA A 607 -0.11 -17.24 -14.11
C ALA A 607 -0.68 -17.87 -12.81
N LYS A 608 0.13 -17.89 -11.73
CA LYS A 608 -0.31 -18.33 -10.39
C LYS A 608 -0.97 -17.21 -9.58
N HIS A 609 -1.24 -16.06 -10.18
CA HIS A 609 -1.85 -14.93 -9.49
C HIS A 609 -3.29 -15.30 -9.04
N PRO A 610 -3.70 -14.97 -7.80
CA PRO A 610 -4.98 -15.39 -7.23
C PRO A 610 -6.25 -15.00 -8.01
N ILE A 611 -6.17 -13.96 -8.85
CA ILE A 611 -7.33 -13.44 -9.61
C ILE A 611 -8.04 -14.53 -10.44
N THR A 612 -7.32 -15.49 -11.00
CA THR A 612 -7.91 -16.58 -11.79
C THR A 612 -8.63 -17.60 -10.91
N LYS A 613 -8.21 -17.77 -9.66
CA LYS A 613 -8.93 -18.58 -8.66
C LYS A 613 -10.16 -17.86 -8.13
N PHE A 614 -10.15 -16.53 -8.06
CA PHE A 614 -11.30 -15.72 -7.67
C PHE A 614 -12.37 -15.65 -8.78
N PHE A 615 -11.94 -15.57 -10.05
CA PHE A 615 -12.83 -15.45 -11.19
C PHE A 615 -12.20 -16.10 -12.44
N ASN A 616 -12.81 -17.16 -12.95
CA ASN A 616 -12.37 -17.90 -14.15
C ASN A 616 -13.41 -17.95 -15.28
N LEU A 617 -14.56 -17.26 -15.15
CA LEU A 617 -15.60 -17.30 -16.18
C LEU A 617 -15.10 -16.70 -17.50
N GLY A 618 -15.19 -17.47 -18.58
CA GLY A 618 -14.65 -17.09 -19.91
C GLY A 618 -13.19 -17.49 -20.12
N LEU A 619 -12.47 -17.86 -19.04
CA LEU A 619 -11.11 -18.39 -19.10
C LEU A 619 -11.08 -19.92 -19.02
N GLU A 620 -12.11 -20.55 -18.46
CA GLU A 620 -12.24 -22.00 -18.32
C GLU A 620 -13.44 -22.53 -19.11
N MET A 621 -13.33 -23.78 -19.63
CA MET A 621 -14.43 -24.46 -20.34
C MET A 621 -14.98 -25.65 -19.54
N ASP A 622 -14.18 -26.23 -18.64
CA ASP A 622 -14.63 -27.31 -17.77
C ASP A 622 -15.70 -26.79 -16.80
N THR A 623 -16.91 -27.33 -16.95
CA THR A 623 -18.07 -26.91 -16.16
C THR A 623 -17.88 -27.12 -14.65
N ASP A 624 -17.11 -28.13 -14.24
CA ASP A 624 -16.87 -28.42 -12.83
C ASP A 624 -15.85 -27.44 -12.24
N LEU A 625 -14.82 -27.05 -13.00
CA LEU A 625 -13.88 -26.02 -12.59
C LEU A 625 -14.53 -24.63 -12.49
N ILE A 626 -15.45 -24.31 -13.40
CA ILE A 626 -16.26 -23.08 -13.33
C ILE A 626 -17.16 -23.09 -12.10
N LYS A 627 -17.88 -24.20 -11.84
CA LYS A 627 -18.76 -24.34 -10.67
C LYS A 627 -18.01 -24.26 -9.33
N LYS A 628 -16.79 -24.79 -9.28
CA LYS A 628 -15.93 -24.74 -8.07
C LYS A 628 -15.37 -23.36 -7.80
N CYS A 629 -15.22 -22.51 -8.82
CA CYS A 629 -14.75 -21.14 -8.65
C CYS A 629 -15.87 -20.30 -8.02
N PRO A 630 -15.57 -19.42 -7.05
CA PRO A 630 -16.58 -18.59 -6.41
C PRO A 630 -17.20 -17.56 -7.37
N GLN A 631 -16.48 -17.15 -8.42
CA GLN A 631 -16.86 -16.09 -9.36
C GLN A 631 -17.05 -14.73 -8.65
N LEU A 632 -16.00 -14.31 -7.95
CA LEU A 632 -15.95 -13.05 -7.20
C LEU A 632 -15.86 -11.84 -8.14
N SER A 633 -16.39 -10.70 -7.69
CA SER A 633 -16.16 -9.42 -8.34
C SER A 633 -14.71 -8.99 -8.14
N VAL A 634 -13.90 -9.04 -9.20
CA VAL A 634 -12.47 -8.69 -9.15
C VAL A 634 -12.13 -7.50 -10.03
N SER A 635 -11.08 -6.77 -9.67
CA SER A 635 -10.49 -5.74 -10.53
C SER A 635 -8.97 -5.88 -10.61
N ILE A 636 -8.41 -5.42 -11.73
CA ILE A 636 -6.98 -5.16 -11.88
C ILE A 636 -6.77 -3.65 -11.76
N ASN A 637 -5.97 -3.22 -10.79
CA ASN A 637 -5.60 -1.82 -10.54
C ASN A 637 -4.07 -1.65 -10.45
N THR A 638 -3.60 -0.42 -10.23
CA THR A 638 -2.18 -0.07 -10.13
C THR A 638 -1.88 0.61 -8.79
N ASP A 639 -0.79 0.24 -8.14
CA ASP A 639 -0.25 1.01 -7.01
C ASP A 639 0.45 2.29 -7.48
N ASP A 640 0.14 3.41 -6.80
CA ASP A 640 0.76 4.75 -6.90
C ASP A 640 1.55 5.04 -8.19
N GLN A 641 0.84 5.36 -9.28
CA GLN A 641 1.43 5.67 -10.58
C GLN A 641 2.37 6.90 -10.58
N GLY A 642 2.31 7.76 -9.57
CA GLY A 642 3.25 8.88 -9.43
C GLY A 642 4.66 8.44 -9.07
N ILE A 643 4.78 7.24 -8.50
CA ILE A 643 5.99 6.67 -7.94
C ILE A 643 6.42 5.40 -8.70
N PHE A 644 5.48 4.66 -9.32
CA PHE A 644 5.77 3.46 -10.10
C PHE A 644 5.72 3.70 -11.62
N SER A 645 6.61 3.04 -12.36
CA SER A 645 6.54 2.97 -13.82
C SER A 645 5.57 1.86 -14.29
N THR A 646 4.47 1.66 -13.57
CA THR A 646 3.39 0.75 -13.96
C THR A 646 2.24 1.57 -14.55
N SER A 647 1.55 1.00 -15.53
CA SER A 647 0.33 1.57 -16.10
C SER A 647 -0.76 0.52 -15.98
N LEU A 648 -2.03 0.96 -15.97
CA LEU A 648 -3.14 0.01 -15.93
C LEU A 648 -3.08 -0.95 -17.12
N GLU A 649 -2.75 -0.42 -18.30
CA GLU A 649 -2.50 -1.22 -19.50
C GLU A 649 -1.43 -2.31 -19.28
N ASN A 650 -0.31 -1.96 -18.64
CA ASN A 650 0.75 -2.92 -18.35
C ASN A 650 0.29 -4.00 -17.37
N GLU A 651 -0.51 -3.68 -16.35
CA GLU A 651 -1.04 -4.68 -15.41
C GLU A 651 -1.94 -5.70 -16.14
N TYR A 652 -2.80 -5.24 -17.07
CA TYR A 652 -3.60 -6.13 -17.90
C TYR A 652 -2.73 -6.94 -18.86
N ALA A 653 -1.72 -6.31 -19.50
CA ALA A 653 -0.81 -6.98 -20.42
C ALA A 653 0.04 -8.05 -19.71
N LEU A 654 0.49 -7.80 -18.48
CA LEU A 654 1.21 -8.77 -17.66
C LEU A 654 0.35 -10.03 -17.44
N MET A 655 -0.92 -9.86 -17.10
CA MET A 655 -1.86 -10.97 -16.95
C MET A 655 -2.11 -11.67 -18.29
N ALA A 656 -2.32 -10.94 -19.39
CA ALA A 656 -2.51 -11.52 -20.72
C ALA A 656 -1.33 -12.42 -21.12
N ILE A 657 -0.10 -11.88 -21.07
CA ILE A 657 1.13 -12.60 -21.44
C ILE A 657 1.36 -13.80 -20.54
N ALA A 658 1.00 -13.70 -19.25
CA ALA A 658 1.14 -14.81 -18.32
C ALA A 658 0.20 -15.97 -18.67
N LEU A 659 -1.05 -15.66 -19.02
CA LEU A 659 -2.07 -16.64 -19.40
C LEU A 659 -1.77 -17.26 -20.77
N GLU A 660 -1.27 -16.48 -21.75
CA GLU A 660 -0.87 -16.99 -23.07
C GLU A 660 0.30 -17.99 -22.99
N LYS A 661 1.12 -17.91 -21.94
CA LYS A 661 2.24 -18.84 -21.70
C LYS A 661 1.86 -20.03 -20.83
N GLU A 662 0.65 -20.06 -20.28
CA GLU A 662 0.20 -21.14 -19.40
C GLU A 662 -0.06 -22.41 -20.21
N LYS A 663 0.45 -23.53 -19.72
CA LYS A 663 0.32 -24.84 -20.36
C LYS A 663 -0.39 -25.81 -19.43
N ASP A 664 -1.17 -26.72 -20.02
CA ASP A 664 -1.77 -27.85 -19.31
C ASP A 664 -0.71 -28.93 -18.97
N ASP A 665 -1.13 -29.96 -18.24
CA ASP A 665 -0.25 -31.08 -17.86
C ASP A 665 0.29 -31.88 -19.06
N LYS A 666 -0.34 -31.72 -20.24
CA LYS A 666 0.07 -32.33 -21.51
C LYS A 666 1.02 -31.43 -22.32
N GLY A 667 1.34 -30.23 -21.84
CA GLY A 667 2.23 -29.26 -22.48
C GLY A 667 1.57 -28.41 -23.58
N ASN A 668 0.26 -28.53 -23.78
CA ASN A 668 -0.51 -27.70 -24.69
C ASN A 668 -0.86 -26.36 -24.05
N LEU A 669 -1.14 -25.34 -24.86
CA LEU A 669 -1.63 -24.06 -24.34
C LEU A 669 -2.97 -24.28 -23.63
N LYS A 670 -3.05 -23.84 -22.38
CA LYS A 670 -4.24 -24.04 -21.56
C LYS A 670 -5.40 -23.15 -22.00
N TYR A 671 -5.09 -21.93 -22.44
CA TYR A 671 -6.06 -20.96 -22.89
C TYR A 671 -5.72 -20.48 -24.30
N ASN A 672 -6.75 -20.20 -25.09
CA ASN A 672 -6.58 -19.48 -26.36
C ASN A 672 -6.69 -17.97 -26.14
N SER A 673 -6.15 -17.18 -27.07
CA SER A 673 -6.12 -15.72 -26.94
C SER A 673 -7.52 -15.09 -26.84
N ALA A 674 -8.53 -15.62 -27.55
CA ALA A 674 -9.89 -15.08 -27.51
C ALA A 674 -10.52 -15.17 -26.11
N MET A 675 -10.35 -16.31 -25.43
CA MET A 675 -10.78 -16.52 -24.04
C MET A 675 -10.10 -15.54 -23.08
N ILE A 676 -8.79 -15.34 -23.25
CA ILE A 676 -8.02 -14.41 -22.41
C ILE A 676 -8.55 -12.98 -22.56
N TYR A 677 -8.75 -12.49 -23.79
CA TYR A 677 -9.26 -11.15 -24.03
C TYR A 677 -10.69 -10.96 -23.53
N GLU A 678 -11.56 -11.97 -23.70
CA GLU A 678 -12.92 -11.92 -23.16
C GLU A 678 -12.93 -11.87 -21.63
N TRP A 679 -12.11 -12.71 -20.99
CA TRP A 679 -11.96 -12.71 -19.53
C TRP A 679 -11.43 -11.37 -19.00
N LEU A 680 -10.40 -10.80 -19.65
CA LEU A 680 -9.87 -9.48 -19.29
C LEU A 680 -10.91 -8.37 -19.47
N GLU A 681 -11.75 -8.44 -20.52
CA GLU A 681 -12.85 -7.49 -20.71
C GLU A 681 -13.89 -7.59 -19.59
N ARG A 682 -14.26 -8.81 -19.16
CA ARG A 682 -15.15 -9.03 -18.01
C ARG A 682 -14.54 -8.45 -16.72
N VAL A 683 -13.26 -8.68 -16.46
CA VAL A 683 -12.53 -8.09 -15.32
C VAL A 683 -12.53 -6.56 -15.41
N ARG A 684 -12.33 -5.98 -16.60
CA ARG A 684 -12.37 -4.54 -16.83
C ARG A 684 -13.74 -3.93 -16.53
N LEU A 685 -14.82 -4.60 -16.94
CA LEU A 685 -16.19 -4.17 -16.66
C LEU A 685 -16.51 -4.23 -15.15
N MET A 686 -16.08 -5.28 -14.46
CA MET A 686 -16.19 -5.37 -13.00
C MET A 686 -15.40 -4.24 -12.30
N GLY A 687 -14.17 -3.96 -12.75
CA GLY A 687 -13.37 -2.85 -12.24
C GLY A 687 -14.04 -1.48 -12.40
N LEU A 688 -14.79 -1.25 -13.48
CA LEU A 688 -15.58 -0.03 -13.64
C LEU A 688 -16.72 0.06 -12.60
N GLY A 689 -17.39 -1.06 -12.32
CA GLY A 689 -18.42 -1.14 -11.28
C GLY A 689 -17.88 -0.89 -9.86
N GLN A 690 -16.59 -1.09 -9.66
CA GLN A 690 -15.91 -0.88 -8.37
C GLN A 690 -15.43 0.57 -8.14
N SER A 691 -15.79 1.52 -9.01
CA SER A 691 -15.29 2.91 -8.98
C SER A 691 -16.04 3.85 -8.03
N PHE A 692 -16.81 3.32 -7.06
CA PHE A 692 -17.60 4.08 -6.08
C PHE A 692 -18.45 5.20 -6.72
N LYS A 693 -19.00 4.90 -7.90
CA LYS A 693 -19.97 5.73 -8.61
C LYS A 693 -21.37 5.22 -8.31
N ASP A 694 -22.34 6.14 -8.28
CA ASP A 694 -23.76 5.82 -8.15
C ASP A 694 -24.30 5.04 -9.35
#